data_AF-A0A927VNX7-F1
#
_entry.id   AF-A0A927VNX7-F1
#
_cell.length_a   1.000
_cell.length_b   1.000
_cell.length_c   1.000
_cell.angle_alpha   90.00
_cell.angle_beta   90.00
_cell.angle_gamma   90.00
#
_symmetry.space_group_name_H-M   'P 1'
#
loop_
_entity.id
_entity.type
_entity.pdbx_description
1 polymer ?
#
loop_
_entity_poly.entity_id
_entity_poly.type
_entity_poly.pdbx_seq_one_letter_code
_entity_poly.pdbx_strand_id
1 'polypeptide(L)'
;MCLYFRNNHQDQKMDHIQPVREKWIDNAKGIAIILVILGHVGGGLDDIFSFKFVYGIHLVMFFLISGYTSKIKTIDTNYVNSRFRRLMVPYFLTCLAVMISDVLNSCFIYHDRTIVTLTHLIDQDLLRSFFASGSVTAFGTVEIGTRIGAIWFLPAMFFASIAFQFMLNKTRSSLKLGVISAALFAGGVITAEFIWLPFSIQSAMMAVIFIWIGYEVRQRNILQKLKWYHFVAAQIVLLAGIWRGYCNISFANGTVGDMFLSVPVGIAGCILIYLLAVIDEKGVILEFFGRNSLLILCTHLFMLETRSHCMFSFLETLGLTGHKWGLMLIILEIGFAVILALIVTLIKNSLKNINSELIRKCREKNNGRDVTTDIARGIFIILMVMGHLGIDMGLWKTIYSCHMIAFVFLSGYFYKRPESIKKTFLRMIKTFIIPYGVFVLCFFILNIGQWSGAFIKDNLIRYALGFSFTDKILPGIQSVGNVYFILLLFVVRLIYLLIDRFIEWEPGKWVAVILISLFGLALGKTGFWLPWSIDVACYCLVFYKLGQSLREYGIIKYIMDEHILYFILTPVWVYMIYRGSMEIAIRNYGEYGLVIAGAVCGVLVIMKLSSYIADHMPVIRTVLKIAGSGSLYILLFHALLAGRIKTFISSYFSRESIVFLAVCLIIQIAGGMIISIVVDQLKKHFAHRI
;
A
#
# COMPACT_ATOMS: atom_id res chain seq x y z
N MET A 1 9.19 6.37 -36.22
CA MET A 1 9.12 5.73 -34.89
C MET A 1 8.77 4.24 -35.04
N CYS A 2 9.58 3.55 -35.85
CA CYS A 2 9.68 2.11 -36.07
C CYS A 2 11.15 1.93 -36.45
N LEU A 3 11.83 0.90 -35.92
CA LEU A 3 13.29 0.64 -35.95
C LEU A 3 14.05 1.05 -34.67
N TYR A 4 13.85 0.31 -33.57
CA TYR A 4 14.93 0.14 -32.58
C TYR A 4 14.91 -1.18 -31.79
N PHE A 5 14.25 -2.23 -32.28
CA PHE A 5 14.36 -3.56 -31.65
C PHE A 5 14.49 -4.65 -32.72
N ARG A 6 15.65 -4.70 -33.36
CA ARG A 6 16.14 -5.89 -34.08
C ARG A 6 17.64 -5.97 -33.87
N ASN A 7 18.05 -6.89 -33.01
CA ASN A 7 19.32 -7.65 -32.99
C ASN A 7 19.68 -8.00 -31.55
N ASN A 8 19.46 -9.27 -31.21
CA ASN A 8 20.43 -10.17 -30.55
C ASN A 8 19.74 -11.51 -30.34
N HIS A 9 19.58 -12.26 -31.43
CA HIS A 9 19.38 -13.71 -31.41
C HIS A 9 20.53 -14.34 -32.17
N GLN A 10 21.70 -14.35 -31.53
CA GLN A 10 22.81 -15.24 -31.82
C GLN A 10 23.82 -15.11 -30.68
N ASP A 11 23.44 -15.63 -29.51
CA ASP A 11 24.41 -15.97 -28.47
C ASP A 11 24.54 -17.49 -28.42
N GLN A 12 25.78 -17.92 -28.62
CA GLN A 12 26.27 -19.28 -28.50
C GLN A 12 25.76 -19.93 -27.21
N LYS A 13 25.52 -21.24 -27.26
CA LYS A 13 25.43 -22.11 -26.07
C LYS A 13 26.73 -21.97 -25.26
N MET A 14 26.82 -20.99 -24.37
CA MET A 14 27.65 -21.09 -23.19
C MET A 14 26.85 -21.90 -22.18
N ASP A 15 27.39 -23.03 -21.76
CA ASP A 15 26.90 -23.79 -20.61
C ASP A 15 26.72 -22.83 -19.44
N HIS A 16 25.47 -22.54 -19.11
CA HIS A 16 25.12 -21.85 -17.88
C HIS A 16 25.48 -22.78 -16.72
N ILE A 17 26.71 -22.71 -16.25
CA ILE A 17 27.09 -23.19 -14.92
C ILE A 17 26.20 -22.43 -13.94
N GLN A 18 25.12 -23.08 -13.50
CA GLN A 18 24.27 -22.58 -12.43
C GLN A 18 25.19 -22.29 -11.24
N PRO A 19 25.16 -21.10 -10.64
CA PRO A 19 25.99 -20.81 -9.49
C PRO A 19 25.71 -21.84 -8.40
N VAL A 20 26.74 -22.60 -8.01
CA VAL A 20 26.65 -23.64 -6.98
C VAL A 20 26.12 -23.00 -5.70
N ARG A 21 24.91 -23.41 -5.30
CA ARG A 21 24.24 -22.91 -4.09
C ARG A 21 24.85 -23.62 -2.88
N GLU A 22 25.48 -22.87 -1.98
CA GLU A 22 26.07 -23.43 -0.77
C GLU A 22 24.96 -23.92 0.18
N LYS A 23 24.83 -25.24 0.37
CA LYS A 23 23.73 -25.87 1.11
C LYS A 23 23.63 -25.41 2.57
N TRP A 24 24.76 -25.22 3.25
CA TRP A 24 24.78 -24.74 4.63
C TRP A 24 24.04 -23.40 4.82
N ILE A 25 24.00 -22.54 3.78
CA ILE A 25 23.28 -21.26 3.82
C ILE A 25 21.78 -21.50 3.97
N ASP A 26 21.24 -22.46 3.23
CA ASP A 26 19.83 -22.82 3.34
C ASP A 26 19.58 -23.50 4.69
N ASN A 27 20.41 -24.45 5.10
CA ASN A 27 20.28 -25.11 6.39
C ASN A 27 20.26 -24.11 7.56
N ALA A 28 21.18 -23.13 7.56
CA ALA A 28 21.24 -22.12 8.60
C ALA A 28 20.01 -21.18 8.61
N LYS A 29 19.46 -20.83 7.43
CA LYS A 29 18.17 -20.14 7.34
C LYS A 29 17.01 -21.00 7.85
N GLY A 30 17.08 -22.31 7.61
CA GLY A 30 16.11 -23.28 8.10
C GLY A 30 16.07 -23.32 9.62
N ILE A 31 17.24 -23.41 10.25
CA ILE A 31 17.39 -23.31 11.71
C ILE A 31 16.88 -21.94 12.19
N ALA A 32 17.31 -20.85 11.56
CA ALA A 32 16.91 -19.50 11.95
C ALA A 32 15.40 -19.25 11.86
N ILE A 33 14.70 -19.77 10.83
CA ILE A 33 13.24 -19.60 10.72
C ILE A 33 12.48 -20.44 11.74
N ILE A 34 12.97 -21.64 12.07
CA ILE A 34 12.39 -22.45 13.17
C ILE A 34 12.56 -21.71 14.50
N LEU A 35 13.75 -21.12 14.73
CA LEU A 35 14.03 -20.30 15.89
C LEU A 35 13.13 -19.05 15.98
N VAL A 36 12.76 -18.41 14.87
CA VAL A 36 11.74 -17.33 14.86
C VAL A 36 10.42 -17.84 15.44
N ILE A 37 9.93 -18.98 14.96
CA ILE A 37 8.65 -19.56 15.40
C ILE A 37 8.72 -19.92 16.89
N LEU A 38 9.82 -20.54 17.33
CA LEU A 38 10.04 -20.85 18.75
C LEU A 38 10.06 -19.61 19.62
N GLY A 39 10.67 -18.51 19.16
CA GLY A 39 10.68 -17.24 19.88
C GLY A 39 9.29 -16.67 20.10
N HIS A 40 8.38 -16.79 19.14
CA HIS A 40 7.02 -16.23 19.24
C HIS A 40 6.03 -17.12 19.99
N VAL A 41 6.22 -18.43 19.94
CA VAL A 41 5.23 -19.42 20.45
C VAL A 41 5.71 -20.10 21.74
N GLY A 42 7.01 -20.04 22.04
CA GLY A 42 7.64 -20.74 23.16
C GLY A 42 7.34 -20.20 24.55
N GLY A 43 6.57 -19.12 24.70
CA GLY A 43 6.26 -18.52 26.01
C GLY A 43 5.59 -19.49 27.00
N GLY A 44 4.78 -20.44 26.51
CA GLY A 44 4.19 -21.51 27.33
C GLY A 44 5.19 -22.54 27.89
N LEU A 45 6.46 -22.42 27.55
CA LEU A 45 7.56 -23.29 28.00
C LEU A 45 8.60 -22.52 28.84
N ASP A 46 8.37 -21.24 29.15
CA ASP A 46 9.35 -20.39 29.85
C ASP A 46 9.77 -20.97 31.21
N ASP A 47 8.89 -21.73 31.88
CA ASP A 47 9.18 -22.41 33.17
C ASP A 47 10.17 -23.59 33.04
N ILE A 48 10.28 -24.21 31.86
CA ILE A 48 11.28 -25.28 31.59
C ILE A 48 12.53 -24.66 30.98
N PHE A 49 12.34 -23.88 29.92
CA PHE A 49 13.42 -23.36 29.11
C PHE A 49 12.97 -22.08 28.43
N SER A 50 13.53 -20.95 28.86
CA SER A 50 13.17 -19.69 28.25
C SER A 50 13.79 -19.55 26.86
N PHE A 51 12.94 -19.41 25.85
CA PHE A 51 13.36 -19.18 24.47
C PHE A 51 13.78 -17.73 24.20
N LYS A 52 13.83 -16.86 25.22
CA LYS A 52 14.19 -15.44 25.07
C LYS A 52 15.58 -15.22 24.47
N PHE A 53 16.53 -16.11 24.72
CA PHE A 53 17.87 -16.02 24.11
C PHE A 53 17.85 -16.07 22.58
N VAL A 54 16.81 -16.69 22.01
CA VAL A 54 16.68 -16.85 20.56
C VAL A 54 16.61 -15.50 19.86
N TYR A 55 16.02 -14.46 20.49
CA TYR A 55 15.94 -13.09 19.97
C TYR A 55 17.31 -12.46 19.71
N GLY A 56 18.37 -12.90 20.39
CA GLY A 56 19.74 -12.46 20.13
C GLY A 56 20.42 -13.13 18.93
N ILE A 57 19.82 -14.16 18.31
CA ILE A 57 20.53 -15.06 17.37
C ILE A 57 19.83 -15.16 16.01
N HIS A 58 18.52 -15.42 15.98
CA HIS A 58 17.88 -15.85 14.72
C HIS A 58 17.85 -14.75 13.64
N LEU A 59 17.53 -13.49 14.00
CA LEU A 59 17.57 -12.37 13.04
C LEU A 59 19.00 -11.99 12.66
N VAL A 60 19.93 -12.10 13.62
CA VAL A 60 21.37 -11.87 13.39
C VAL A 60 21.86 -12.82 12.29
N MET A 61 21.45 -14.09 12.31
CA MET A 61 21.80 -15.06 11.28
C MET A 61 21.32 -14.63 9.89
N PHE A 62 20.08 -14.15 9.74
CA PHE A 62 19.57 -13.68 8.45
C PHE A 62 20.35 -12.48 7.91
N PHE A 63 20.68 -11.51 8.77
CA PHE A 63 21.47 -10.34 8.38
C PHE A 63 22.92 -10.72 8.00
N LEU A 64 23.58 -11.60 8.78
CA LEU A 64 24.90 -12.13 8.46
C LEU A 64 24.92 -12.84 7.10
N ILE A 65 23.93 -13.71 6.83
CA ILE A 65 23.84 -14.40 5.54
C ILE A 65 23.63 -13.41 4.39
N SER A 66 22.81 -12.37 4.60
CA SER A 66 22.65 -11.32 3.59
C SER A 66 23.97 -10.61 3.29
N GLY A 67 24.76 -10.31 4.32
CA GLY A 67 26.12 -9.78 4.19
C GLY A 67 27.06 -10.72 3.44
N TYR A 68 27.12 -11.97 3.88
CA TYR A 68 27.97 -13.02 3.31
C TYR A 68 27.72 -13.25 1.82
N THR A 69 26.45 -13.18 1.40
CA THR A 69 26.03 -13.33 0.00
C THR A 69 26.02 -12.02 -0.79
N SER A 70 26.34 -10.89 -0.14
CA SER A 70 26.36 -9.60 -0.81
C SER A 70 27.57 -9.46 -1.73
N LYS A 71 27.28 -9.15 -2.99
CA LYS A 71 28.26 -8.71 -3.98
C LYS A 71 28.18 -7.20 -4.11
N ILE A 72 29.31 -6.56 -4.41
CA ILE A 72 29.35 -5.13 -4.72
C ILE A 72 28.52 -4.89 -5.97
N LYS A 73 27.56 -3.96 -5.88
CA LYS A 73 26.76 -3.53 -7.02
C LYS A 73 26.61 -2.01 -7.00
N THR A 74 26.59 -1.40 -8.18
CA THR A 74 26.20 0.00 -8.34
C THR A 74 24.76 0.17 -7.86
N ILE A 75 24.51 1.19 -7.04
CA ILE A 75 23.13 1.56 -6.69
C ILE A 75 22.56 2.36 -7.84
N ASP A 76 21.73 1.69 -8.61
CA ASP A 76 20.85 2.28 -9.60
C ASP A 76 19.39 1.93 -9.28
N THR A 77 18.47 2.55 -10.02
CA THR A 77 17.03 2.27 -9.99
C THR A 77 16.73 0.78 -10.09
N ASN A 78 17.43 0.06 -10.96
CA ASN A 78 17.21 -1.37 -11.20
C ASN A 78 17.52 -2.19 -9.95
N TYR A 79 18.64 -1.91 -9.29
CA TYR A 79 19.04 -2.55 -8.05
C TYR A 79 17.98 -2.33 -6.96
N VAL A 80 17.61 -1.08 -6.71
CA VAL A 80 16.64 -0.73 -5.66
C VAL A 80 15.27 -1.35 -5.96
N ASN A 81 14.79 -1.25 -7.20
CA ASN A 81 13.52 -1.85 -7.62
C ASN A 81 13.53 -3.38 -7.50
N SER A 82 14.66 -4.03 -7.79
CA SER A 82 14.78 -5.48 -7.62
C SER A 82 14.68 -5.89 -6.15
N ARG A 83 15.27 -5.12 -5.24
CA ARG A 83 15.17 -5.33 -3.80
C ARG A 83 13.77 -5.03 -3.28
N PHE A 84 13.16 -3.95 -3.75
CA PHE A 84 11.78 -3.59 -3.42
C PHE A 84 10.81 -4.71 -3.81
N ARG A 85 10.88 -5.21 -5.06
CA ARG A 85 10.04 -6.32 -5.52
C ARG A 85 10.25 -7.61 -4.73
N ARG A 86 11.47 -7.86 -4.26
CA ARG A 86 11.80 -9.08 -3.50
C ARG A 86 11.30 -9.03 -2.05
N LEU A 87 11.25 -7.86 -1.42
CA LEU A 87 10.98 -7.71 0.01
C LEU A 87 9.64 -7.01 0.29
N MET A 88 9.40 -5.86 -0.36
CA MET A 88 8.20 -5.05 -0.11
C MET A 88 6.94 -5.61 -0.75
N VAL A 89 7.03 -6.27 -1.91
CA VAL A 89 5.83 -6.89 -2.53
C VAL A 89 5.28 -8.04 -1.65
N PRO A 90 6.09 -9.01 -1.17
CA PRO A 90 5.61 -9.99 -0.20
C PRO A 90 5.06 -9.33 1.08
N TYR A 91 5.72 -8.28 1.58
CA TYR A 91 5.24 -7.52 2.74
C TYR A 91 3.81 -6.99 2.53
N PHE A 92 3.54 -6.26 1.44
CA PHE A 92 2.21 -5.71 1.16
C PHE A 92 1.16 -6.79 0.91
N LEU A 93 1.54 -7.90 0.26
CA LEU A 93 0.62 -9.03 0.06
C LEU A 93 0.26 -9.70 1.38
N THR A 94 1.20 -9.84 2.32
CA THR A 94 0.91 -10.36 3.66
C THR A 94 0.04 -9.39 4.45
N CYS A 95 0.30 -8.08 4.40
CA CYS A 95 -0.57 -7.07 5.02
C CYS A 95 -2.01 -7.16 4.51
N LEU A 96 -2.20 -7.28 3.19
CA LEU A 96 -3.52 -7.48 2.59
C LEU A 96 -4.18 -8.78 3.04
N ALA A 97 -3.42 -9.88 3.15
CA ALA A 97 -3.95 -11.16 3.61
C ALA A 97 -4.41 -11.10 5.07
N VAL A 98 -3.62 -10.47 5.94
CA VAL A 98 -3.98 -10.23 7.36
C VAL A 98 -5.25 -9.38 7.43
N MET A 99 -5.31 -8.25 6.71
CA MET A 99 -6.49 -7.38 6.70
C MET A 99 -7.77 -8.09 6.25
N ILE A 100 -7.70 -8.90 5.19
CA ILE A 100 -8.85 -9.72 4.76
C ILE A 100 -9.26 -10.66 5.88
N SER A 101 -8.31 -11.30 6.54
CA SER A 101 -8.61 -12.27 7.58
C SER A 101 -9.14 -11.64 8.86
N ASP A 102 -8.72 -10.44 9.24
CA ASP A 102 -9.26 -9.73 10.41
C ASP A 102 -10.73 -9.35 10.18
N VAL A 103 -11.06 -8.92 8.95
CA VAL A 103 -12.46 -8.71 8.54
C VAL A 103 -13.26 -10.03 8.60
N LEU A 104 -12.71 -11.14 8.10
CA LEU A 104 -13.38 -12.46 8.17
C LEU A 104 -13.55 -12.93 9.62
N ASN A 105 -12.54 -12.77 10.47
CA ASN A 105 -12.57 -13.16 11.88
C ASN A 105 -13.65 -12.39 12.63
N SER A 106 -13.76 -11.08 12.41
CA SER A 106 -14.88 -10.29 12.95
C SER A 106 -16.23 -10.83 12.49
N CYS A 107 -16.37 -11.17 11.20
CA CYS A 107 -17.63 -11.66 10.65
C CYS A 107 -18.06 -13.06 11.15
N PHE A 108 -17.10 -13.97 11.30
CA PHE A 108 -17.36 -15.41 11.50
C PHE A 108 -17.02 -15.92 12.90
N ILE A 109 -16.05 -15.32 13.59
CA ILE A 109 -15.59 -15.74 14.92
C ILE A 109 -16.19 -14.83 16.00
N TYR A 110 -15.95 -13.53 15.90
CA TYR A 110 -16.46 -12.57 16.89
C TYR A 110 -17.93 -12.22 16.67
N HIS A 111 -18.49 -12.63 15.54
CA HIS A 111 -19.87 -12.36 15.12
C HIS A 111 -20.26 -10.87 15.07
N ASP A 112 -19.27 -9.97 15.05
CA ASP A 112 -19.48 -8.54 14.79
C ASP A 112 -19.33 -8.27 13.28
N ARG A 113 -20.48 -7.98 12.66
CA ARG A 113 -20.61 -7.70 11.23
C ARG A 113 -20.98 -6.24 10.98
N THR A 114 -20.74 -5.35 11.93
CA THR A 114 -21.09 -3.94 11.78
C THR A 114 -20.13 -3.23 10.81
N ILE A 115 -20.66 -2.28 10.03
CA ILE A 115 -19.88 -1.48 9.08
C ILE A 115 -18.76 -0.75 9.81
N VAL A 116 -19.08 -0.13 10.95
CA VAL A 116 -18.12 0.67 11.74
C VAL A 116 -16.97 -0.20 12.21
N THR A 117 -17.22 -1.35 12.86
CA THR A 117 -16.15 -2.24 13.33
C THR A 117 -15.27 -2.71 12.17
N LEU A 118 -15.85 -3.21 11.08
CA LEU A 118 -15.04 -3.75 9.97
C LEU A 118 -14.25 -2.67 9.23
N THR A 119 -14.81 -1.48 9.07
CA THR A 119 -14.08 -0.36 8.44
C THR A 119 -13.03 0.24 9.36
N HIS A 120 -13.24 0.19 10.67
CA HIS A 120 -12.23 0.51 11.66
C HIS A 120 -11.06 -0.47 11.62
N LEU A 121 -11.31 -1.79 11.51
CA LEU A 121 -10.24 -2.78 11.33
C LEU A 121 -9.42 -2.50 10.07
N ILE A 122 -10.08 -2.19 8.95
CA ILE A 122 -9.39 -1.81 7.70
C ILE A 122 -8.51 -0.57 7.92
N ASP A 123 -9.00 0.46 8.61
CA ASP A 123 -8.21 1.67 8.90
C ASP A 123 -6.99 1.37 9.78
N GLN A 124 -7.20 0.62 10.87
CA GLN A 124 -6.12 0.17 11.76
C GLN A 124 -5.06 -0.62 10.98
N ASP A 125 -5.47 -1.53 10.11
CA ASP A 125 -4.58 -2.34 9.28
C ASP A 125 -3.77 -1.52 8.29
N LEU A 126 -4.39 -0.54 7.63
CA LEU A 126 -3.67 0.40 6.78
C LEU A 126 -2.63 1.20 7.59
N LEU A 127 -2.98 1.62 8.81
CA LEU A 127 -2.10 2.40 9.67
C LEU A 127 -0.90 1.57 10.17
N ARG A 128 -1.13 0.37 10.72
CA ARG A 128 -0.03 -0.52 11.14
C ARG A 128 0.84 -0.99 9.97
N SER A 129 0.26 -1.13 8.77
CA SER A 129 1.02 -1.45 7.55
C SER A 129 1.91 -0.29 7.08
N PHE A 130 1.52 0.96 7.32
CA PHE A 130 2.37 2.11 7.03
C PHE A 130 3.55 2.18 8.00
N PHE A 131 3.27 2.13 9.30
CA PHE A 131 4.32 2.23 10.32
C PHE A 131 5.24 1.01 10.34
N ALA A 132 4.73 -0.17 9.96
CA ALA A 132 5.46 -1.42 9.86
C ALA A 132 6.24 -1.79 11.14
N SER A 133 5.71 -1.48 12.31
CA SER A 133 6.38 -1.78 13.58
C SER A 133 6.04 -3.17 14.09
N GLY A 134 7.08 -3.89 14.52
CA GLY A 134 6.96 -5.25 15.03
C GLY A 134 6.42 -5.36 16.46
N SER A 135 6.51 -4.29 17.25
CA SER A 135 6.17 -4.30 18.68
C SER A 135 5.71 -2.95 19.21
N VAL A 136 6.33 -1.86 18.78
CA VAL A 136 6.00 -0.51 19.24
C VAL A 136 4.68 -0.05 18.60
N THR A 137 3.74 0.41 19.41
CA THR A 137 2.42 0.92 18.98
C THR A 137 2.28 2.44 19.14
N ALA A 138 3.25 3.08 19.80
CA ALA A 138 3.28 4.53 20.01
C ALA A 138 4.30 5.21 19.08
N PHE A 139 3.88 6.26 18.37
CA PHE A 139 4.70 7.04 17.45
C PHE A 139 4.51 8.53 17.72
N GLY A 140 5.29 9.06 18.68
CA GLY A 140 5.07 10.41 19.18
C GLY A 140 3.70 10.53 19.83
N THR A 141 2.82 11.34 19.26
CA THR A 141 1.43 11.54 19.72
C THR A 141 0.41 10.57 19.08
N VAL A 142 0.87 9.67 18.20
CA VAL A 142 0.00 8.71 17.51
C VAL A 142 0.10 7.35 18.19
N GLU A 143 -1.02 6.87 18.75
CA GLU A 143 -1.15 5.50 19.23
C GLU A 143 -1.91 4.69 18.18
N ILE A 144 -1.26 3.68 17.59
CA ILE A 144 -1.87 2.84 16.56
C ILE A 144 -2.61 1.62 17.14
N GLY A 145 -2.45 1.33 18.43
CA GLY A 145 -3.16 0.28 19.18
C GLY A 145 -2.79 -1.17 18.81
N THR A 146 -2.16 -1.40 17.66
CA THR A 146 -1.78 -2.72 17.17
C THR A 146 -0.42 -2.68 16.46
N ARG A 147 0.13 -3.84 16.11
CA ARG A 147 1.44 -4.02 15.48
C ARG A 147 1.35 -4.91 14.24
N ILE A 148 2.34 -4.85 13.36
CA ILE A 148 2.38 -5.67 12.14
C ILE A 148 2.94 -7.08 12.39
N GLY A 149 3.50 -7.33 13.58
CA GLY A 149 4.16 -8.59 13.92
C GLY A 149 5.41 -8.87 13.06
N ALA A 150 5.83 -10.14 12.98
CA ALA A 150 7.13 -10.58 12.47
C ALA A 150 7.56 -10.08 11.07
N ILE A 151 6.63 -9.66 10.20
CA ILE A 151 6.97 -9.17 8.85
C ILE A 151 7.62 -7.79 8.82
N TRP A 152 7.70 -7.08 9.95
CA TRP A 152 8.51 -5.87 10.10
C TRP A 152 9.97 -6.09 9.63
N PHE A 153 10.45 -7.34 9.71
CA PHE A 153 11.77 -7.74 9.23
C PHE A 153 11.98 -7.41 7.74
N LEU A 154 10.93 -7.43 6.90
CA LEU A 154 11.05 -7.19 5.46
C LEU A 154 11.45 -5.75 5.09
N PRO A 155 10.73 -4.70 5.56
CA PRO A 155 11.19 -3.33 5.35
C PRO A 155 12.54 -3.07 6.04
N ALA A 156 12.80 -3.62 7.23
CA ALA A 156 14.11 -3.50 7.88
C ALA A 156 15.25 -4.07 7.01
N MET A 157 15.08 -5.29 6.49
CA MET A 157 16.01 -5.96 5.58
C MET A 157 16.20 -5.18 4.27
N PHE A 158 15.12 -4.55 3.76
CA PHE A 158 15.19 -3.70 2.57
C PHE A 158 16.11 -2.52 2.82
N PHE A 159 15.82 -1.68 3.83
CA PHE A 159 16.62 -0.49 4.14
C PHE A 159 18.06 -0.83 4.51
N ALA A 160 18.28 -1.87 5.33
CA ALA A 160 19.62 -2.29 5.71
C ALA A 160 20.47 -2.71 4.51
N SER A 161 19.86 -3.43 3.55
CA SER A 161 20.55 -3.86 2.33
C SER A 161 20.87 -2.70 1.37
N ILE A 162 20.03 -1.67 1.32
CA ILE A 162 20.29 -0.45 0.54
C ILE A 162 21.39 0.38 1.21
N ALA A 163 21.29 0.61 2.51
CA ALA A 163 22.28 1.35 3.30
C ALA A 163 23.68 0.72 3.17
N PHE A 164 23.77 -0.61 3.33
CA PHE A 164 25.05 -1.30 3.22
C PHE A 164 25.66 -1.22 1.81
N GLN A 165 24.85 -1.37 0.75
CA GLN A 165 25.37 -1.17 -0.61
C GLN A 165 25.81 0.26 -0.88
N PHE A 166 25.17 1.24 -0.25
CA PHE A 166 25.56 2.63 -0.39
C PHE A 166 26.94 2.86 0.20
N MET A 167 27.20 2.28 1.37
CA MET A 167 28.53 2.28 2.00
C MET A 167 29.57 1.61 1.10
N LEU A 168 29.28 0.43 0.53
CA LEU A 168 30.19 -0.29 -0.37
C LEU A 168 30.55 0.48 -1.66
N ASN A 169 29.66 1.35 -2.13
CA ASN A 169 29.92 2.21 -3.29
C ASN A 169 30.76 3.45 -2.95
N LYS A 170 30.87 3.82 -1.68
CA LYS A 170 31.64 4.99 -1.22
C LYS A 170 33.04 4.65 -0.72
N THR A 171 33.24 3.47 -0.13
CA THR A 171 34.54 3.07 0.41
C THR A 171 34.76 1.56 0.32
N ARG A 172 36.02 1.17 0.10
CA ARG A 172 36.49 -0.22 0.17
C ARG A 172 37.17 -0.56 1.50
N SER A 173 37.43 0.44 2.34
CA SER A 173 38.10 0.23 3.62
C SER A 173 37.18 -0.49 4.60
N SER A 174 37.56 -1.72 4.96
CA SER A 174 36.89 -2.57 5.95
C SER A 174 36.69 -1.84 7.30
N LEU A 175 37.71 -1.12 7.78
CA LEU A 175 37.64 -0.35 9.01
C LEU A 175 36.58 0.77 8.94
N LYS A 176 36.57 1.55 7.85
CA LYS A 176 35.57 2.61 7.66
C LYS A 176 34.14 2.04 7.60
N LEU A 177 33.96 0.90 6.92
CA LEU A 177 32.67 0.21 6.87
C LEU A 177 32.22 -0.26 8.25
N GLY A 178 33.15 -0.79 9.06
CA GLY A 178 32.88 -1.21 10.44
C GLY A 178 32.48 -0.04 11.33
N VAL A 179 33.23 1.07 11.29
CA VAL A 179 32.95 2.28 12.09
C VAL A 179 31.59 2.87 11.72
N ILE A 180 31.27 3.03 10.43
CA ILE A 180 29.98 3.55 9.99
C ILE A 180 28.85 2.60 10.40
N SER A 181 29.04 1.29 10.26
CA SER A 181 28.04 0.29 10.68
C SER A 181 27.78 0.32 12.18
N ALA A 182 28.83 0.47 13.00
CA ALA A 182 28.71 0.59 14.45
C ALA A 182 28.02 1.90 14.86
N ALA A 183 28.33 3.01 14.19
CA ALA A 183 27.64 4.28 14.40
C ALA A 183 26.14 4.20 14.04
N LEU A 184 25.80 3.52 12.93
CA LEU A 184 24.39 3.25 12.57
C LEU A 184 23.70 2.36 13.62
N PHE A 185 24.37 1.33 14.12
CA PHE A 185 23.82 0.48 15.17
C PHE A 185 23.50 1.29 16.44
N ALA A 186 24.46 2.05 16.95
CA ALA A 186 24.27 2.90 18.12
C ALA A 186 23.17 3.96 17.87
N GLY A 187 23.19 4.60 16.69
CA GLY A 187 22.16 5.56 16.30
C GLY A 187 20.76 4.93 16.25
N GLY A 188 20.62 3.69 15.77
CA GLY A 188 19.35 2.98 15.74
C GLY A 188 18.79 2.69 17.13
N VAL A 189 19.66 2.29 18.07
CA VAL A 189 19.29 2.05 19.47
C VAL A 189 18.93 3.35 20.19
N ILE A 190 19.81 4.36 20.10
CA ILE A 190 19.61 5.65 20.78
C ILE A 190 18.36 6.35 20.26
N THR A 191 18.17 6.43 18.94
CA THR A 191 17.00 7.14 18.38
C THR A 191 15.69 6.45 18.74
N ALA A 192 15.67 5.12 18.88
CA ALA A 192 14.49 4.37 19.30
C ALA A 192 13.98 4.75 20.70
N GLU A 193 14.85 5.24 21.59
CA GLU A 193 14.47 5.72 22.93
C GLU A 193 13.70 7.05 22.90
N PHE A 194 13.93 7.86 21.86
CA PHE A 194 13.30 9.19 21.74
C PHE A 194 12.11 9.20 20.79
N ILE A 195 12.23 8.52 19.65
CA ILE A 195 11.21 8.50 18.60
C ILE A 195 11.29 7.20 17.82
N TRP A 196 10.14 6.58 17.57
CA TRP A 196 10.04 5.43 16.69
C TRP A 196 9.64 5.88 15.28
N LEU A 197 10.38 5.45 14.25
CA LEU A 197 10.16 5.89 12.86
C LEU A 197 9.39 4.81 12.09
N PRO A 198 8.60 5.20 11.07
CA PRO A 198 7.91 4.23 10.22
C PRO A 198 8.88 3.36 9.43
N PHE A 199 8.37 2.25 8.89
CA PHE A 199 9.09 1.30 8.03
C PHE A 199 10.27 0.56 8.71
N SER A 200 10.26 0.47 10.05
CA SER A 200 11.30 -0.21 10.83
C SER A 200 12.73 0.29 10.52
N ILE A 201 12.88 1.60 10.24
CA ILE A 201 14.17 2.18 9.85
C ILE A 201 15.21 2.02 10.96
N GLN A 202 14.86 2.19 12.23
CA GLN A 202 15.80 1.94 13.35
C GLN A 202 16.29 0.50 13.36
N SER A 203 15.39 -0.46 13.17
CA SER A 203 15.75 -1.89 13.09
C SER A 203 16.69 -2.15 11.91
N ALA A 204 16.51 -1.44 10.79
CA ALA A 204 17.41 -1.51 9.64
C ALA A 204 18.81 -0.96 9.97
N MET A 205 18.89 0.17 10.69
CA MET A 205 20.16 0.77 11.13
C MET A 205 20.93 -0.19 12.03
N MET A 206 20.25 -0.84 12.98
CA MET A 206 20.81 -1.89 13.83
C MET A 206 21.29 -3.09 13.00
N ALA A 207 20.59 -3.46 11.94
CA ALA A 207 20.96 -4.62 11.13
C ALA A 207 22.25 -4.43 10.30
N VAL A 208 22.64 -3.19 9.97
CA VAL A 208 23.77 -2.92 9.07
C VAL A 208 25.08 -3.51 9.59
N ILE A 209 25.33 -3.49 10.90
CA ILE A 209 26.54 -4.08 11.49
C ILE A 209 26.64 -5.57 11.23
N PHE A 210 25.54 -6.31 11.32
CA PHE A 210 25.54 -7.75 11.06
C PHE A 210 25.67 -8.05 9.56
N ILE A 211 25.12 -7.21 8.69
CA ILE A 211 25.37 -7.33 7.24
C ILE A 211 26.86 -7.08 6.93
N TRP A 212 27.48 -6.07 7.54
CA TRP A 212 28.91 -5.81 7.36
C TRP A 212 29.78 -6.97 7.85
N ILE A 213 29.52 -7.49 9.05
CA ILE A 213 30.26 -8.64 9.59
C ILE A 213 30.14 -9.85 8.67
N GLY A 214 28.93 -10.14 8.17
CA GLY A 214 28.71 -11.23 7.22
C GLY A 214 29.52 -11.05 5.94
N TYR A 215 29.60 -9.83 5.41
CA TYR A 215 30.42 -9.50 4.25
C TYR A 215 31.91 -9.73 4.52
N GLU A 216 32.43 -9.29 5.67
CA GLU A 216 33.83 -9.53 6.08
C GLU A 216 34.15 -11.01 6.27
N VAL A 217 33.22 -11.78 6.84
CA VAL A 217 33.34 -13.24 6.97
C VAL A 217 33.58 -13.88 5.61
N ARG A 218 32.90 -13.43 4.55
CA ARG A 218 33.13 -13.88 3.19
C ARG A 218 34.47 -13.38 2.63
N GLN A 219 34.77 -12.08 2.73
CA GLN A 219 35.97 -11.51 2.11
C GLN A 219 37.27 -12.09 2.69
N ARG A 220 37.28 -12.41 3.99
CA ARG A 220 38.45 -12.94 4.70
C ARG A 220 38.49 -14.46 4.77
N ASN A 221 37.51 -15.15 4.15
CA ASN A 221 37.30 -16.59 4.22
C ASN A 221 37.34 -17.13 5.66
N ILE A 222 36.66 -16.44 6.59
CA ILE A 222 36.73 -16.76 8.04
C ILE A 222 36.19 -18.16 8.32
N LEU A 223 35.11 -18.57 7.63
CA LEU A 223 34.49 -19.88 7.85
C LEU A 223 35.45 -21.05 7.62
N GLN A 224 36.36 -20.94 6.64
CA GLN A 224 37.38 -21.96 6.35
C GLN A 224 38.49 -22.04 7.40
N LYS A 225 38.65 -20.97 8.20
CA LYS A 225 39.66 -20.87 9.26
C LYS A 225 39.13 -21.32 10.62
N LEU A 226 37.82 -21.60 10.72
CA LEU A 226 37.22 -22.10 11.95
C LEU A 226 37.75 -23.50 12.27
N LYS A 227 38.02 -23.72 13.55
CA LYS A 227 38.52 -24.96 14.14
C LYS A 227 37.68 -25.30 15.36
N TRP A 228 37.74 -26.54 15.84
CA TRP A 228 36.92 -27.05 16.96
C TRP A 228 36.91 -26.11 18.19
N TYR A 229 38.06 -25.54 18.57
CA TYR A 229 38.17 -24.64 19.73
C TYR A 229 37.43 -23.31 19.56
N HIS A 230 37.19 -22.83 18.33
CA HIS A 230 36.37 -21.65 18.08
C HIS A 230 34.90 -21.91 18.38
N PHE A 231 34.41 -23.14 18.13
CA PHE A 231 33.05 -23.53 18.48
C PHE A 231 32.90 -23.67 19.99
N VAL A 232 33.91 -24.20 20.69
CA VAL A 232 33.94 -24.24 22.17
C VAL A 232 33.95 -22.82 22.75
N ALA A 233 34.78 -21.92 22.22
CA ALA A 233 34.79 -20.52 22.62
C ALA A 233 33.44 -19.84 22.36
N ALA A 234 32.82 -20.07 21.20
CA ALA A 234 31.49 -19.56 20.88
C ALA A 234 30.42 -20.10 21.84
N GLN A 235 30.49 -21.38 22.23
CA GLN A 235 29.60 -21.96 23.23
C GLN A 235 29.75 -21.28 24.59
N ILE A 236 30.99 -21.04 25.05
CA ILE A 236 31.27 -20.35 26.32
C ILE A 236 30.72 -18.91 26.27
N VAL A 237 31.00 -18.16 25.20
CA VAL A 237 30.52 -16.78 25.03
C VAL A 237 29.00 -16.73 25.00
N LEU A 238 28.35 -17.66 24.29
CA LEU A 238 26.89 -17.72 24.24
C LEU A 238 26.30 -18.02 25.62
N LEU A 239 26.80 -19.04 26.32
CA LEU A 239 26.29 -19.41 27.65
C LEU A 239 26.51 -18.28 28.68
N ALA A 240 27.68 -17.63 28.66
CA ALA A 240 27.95 -16.48 29.51
C ALA A 240 27.02 -15.31 29.18
N GLY A 241 26.76 -15.06 27.89
CA GLY A 241 25.82 -14.04 27.42
C GLY A 241 24.37 -14.32 27.82
N ILE A 242 23.94 -15.59 27.78
CA ILE A 242 22.62 -16.00 28.27
C ILE A 242 22.52 -15.78 29.78
N TRP A 243 23.51 -16.23 30.54
CA TRP A 243 23.54 -16.11 32.00
C TRP A 243 23.51 -14.65 32.48
N ARG A 244 24.19 -13.75 31.75
CA ARG A 244 24.23 -12.30 32.04
C ARG A 244 23.08 -11.50 31.43
N GLY A 245 22.21 -12.13 30.62
CA GLY A 245 21.12 -11.42 29.92
C GLY A 245 21.57 -10.58 28.70
N TYR A 246 22.81 -10.74 28.23
CA TYR A 246 23.33 -10.07 27.03
C TYR A 246 22.89 -10.72 25.72
N CYS A 247 22.27 -11.90 25.76
CA CYS A 247 21.70 -12.57 24.58
C CYS A 247 20.33 -12.00 24.19
N ASN A 248 20.22 -10.67 24.07
CA ASN A 248 18.99 -9.97 23.72
C ASN A 248 19.27 -8.78 22.80
N ILE A 249 18.91 -8.92 21.52
CA ILE A 249 18.93 -7.84 20.52
C ILE A 249 17.52 -7.73 19.95
N SER A 250 16.67 -6.98 20.63
CA SER A 250 15.28 -6.80 20.21
C SER A 250 15.20 -5.71 19.15
N PHE A 251 15.48 -6.08 17.90
CA PHE A 251 15.35 -5.18 16.75
C PHE A 251 13.96 -4.57 16.62
N ALA A 252 12.90 -5.31 17.00
CA ALA A 252 11.51 -4.86 16.91
C ALA A 252 11.15 -3.78 17.95
N ASN A 253 11.90 -3.70 19.06
CA ASN A 253 11.71 -2.71 20.12
C ASN A 253 12.82 -1.65 20.13
N GLY A 254 13.88 -1.84 19.34
CA GLY A 254 15.07 -1.00 19.39
C GLY A 254 15.94 -1.18 20.64
N THR A 255 15.66 -2.20 21.47
CA THR A 255 16.35 -2.42 22.75
C THR A 255 17.42 -3.49 22.64
N VAL A 256 18.57 -3.27 23.28
CA VAL A 256 19.70 -4.21 23.32
C VAL A 256 20.13 -4.37 24.77
N GLY A 257 20.49 -5.60 25.19
CA GLY A 257 20.94 -5.86 26.56
C GLY A 257 22.19 -5.05 26.92
N ASP A 258 23.25 -5.17 26.11
CA ASP A 258 24.41 -4.28 26.14
C ASP A 258 24.93 -4.06 24.72
N MET A 259 25.16 -2.80 24.33
CA MET A 259 25.50 -2.47 22.94
C MET A 259 26.81 -3.10 22.45
N PHE A 260 27.73 -3.42 23.36
CA PHE A 260 29.04 -3.99 23.04
C PHE A 260 29.08 -5.51 23.21
N LEU A 261 28.48 -6.04 24.27
CA LEU A 261 28.53 -7.47 24.60
C LEU A 261 27.47 -8.28 23.84
N SER A 262 26.31 -7.70 23.54
CA SER A 262 25.25 -8.43 22.82
C SER A 262 25.65 -8.79 21.39
N VAL A 263 26.45 -7.96 20.71
CA VAL A 263 26.90 -8.21 19.33
C VAL A 263 27.79 -9.47 19.24
N PRO A 264 28.89 -9.61 20.02
CA PRO A 264 29.68 -10.84 20.09
C PRO A 264 28.87 -12.08 20.52
N VAL A 265 27.94 -11.92 21.47
CA VAL A 265 27.08 -13.03 21.93
C VAL A 265 26.18 -13.54 20.80
N GLY A 266 25.55 -12.65 20.04
CA GLY A 266 24.75 -13.01 18.87
C GLY A 266 25.58 -13.71 17.79
N ILE A 267 26.79 -13.19 17.51
CA ILE A 267 27.72 -13.81 16.56
C ILE A 267 28.15 -15.21 17.01
N ALA A 268 28.42 -15.40 18.30
CA ALA A 268 28.74 -16.70 18.87
C ALA A 268 27.61 -17.71 18.65
N GLY A 269 26.35 -17.31 18.88
CA GLY A 269 25.18 -18.11 18.52
C GLY A 269 25.11 -18.46 17.04
N CYS A 270 25.41 -17.51 16.15
CA CYS A 270 25.42 -17.76 14.71
C CYS A 270 26.55 -18.71 14.25
N ILE A 271 27.71 -18.70 14.92
CA ILE A 271 28.79 -19.66 14.66
C ILE A 271 28.35 -21.09 15.02
N LEU A 272 27.59 -21.26 16.10
CA LEU A 272 27.02 -22.56 16.47
C LEU A 272 25.91 -23.00 15.50
N ILE A 273 25.05 -22.08 15.04
CA ILE A 273 24.10 -22.38 13.96
C ILE A 273 24.83 -22.82 12.70
N TYR A 274 25.94 -22.15 12.34
CA TYR A 274 26.76 -22.55 11.20
C TYR A 274 27.31 -23.97 11.37
N LEU A 275 27.80 -24.34 12.56
CA LEU A 275 28.25 -25.71 12.85
C LEU A 275 27.14 -26.73 12.59
N LEU A 276 25.93 -26.50 13.14
CA LEU A 276 24.78 -27.39 12.94
C LEU A 276 24.38 -27.46 11.46
N ALA A 277 24.41 -26.34 10.75
CA ALA A 277 24.06 -26.25 9.35
C ALA A 277 25.04 -27.00 8.43
N VAL A 278 26.33 -27.05 8.80
CA VAL A 278 27.36 -27.82 8.09
C VAL A 278 27.29 -29.30 8.44
N ILE A 279 26.98 -29.67 9.69
CA ILE A 279 26.82 -31.09 10.06
C ILE A 279 25.67 -31.74 9.26
N ASP A 280 24.60 -30.98 8.99
CA ASP A 280 23.44 -31.46 8.21
C ASP A 280 23.66 -31.41 6.67
N GLU A 281 24.80 -31.87 6.16
CA GLU A 281 25.09 -31.82 4.71
C GLU A 281 24.09 -32.61 3.86
N LYS A 282 23.51 -33.69 4.41
CA LYS A 282 22.56 -34.56 3.70
C LYS A 282 21.09 -34.28 4.01
N GLY A 283 20.78 -33.46 5.02
CA GLY A 283 19.40 -33.18 5.39
C GLY A 283 18.63 -32.44 4.31
N VAL A 284 17.38 -32.85 4.09
CA VAL A 284 16.46 -32.23 3.13
C VAL A 284 15.52 -31.25 3.82
N ILE A 285 15.27 -31.46 5.13
CA ILE A 285 14.30 -30.70 5.91
C ILE A 285 14.81 -29.28 6.15
N LEU A 286 15.98 -29.09 6.77
CA LEU A 286 16.52 -27.75 7.04
C LEU A 286 16.74 -26.96 5.74
N GLU A 287 17.19 -27.64 4.69
CA GLU A 287 17.31 -27.07 3.35
C GLU A 287 15.95 -26.55 2.83
N PHE A 288 14.88 -27.34 2.95
CA PHE A 288 13.54 -26.94 2.55
C PHE A 288 13.05 -25.70 3.31
N PHE A 289 13.19 -25.69 4.65
CA PHE A 289 12.82 -24.54 5.48
C PHE A 289 13.64 -23.30 5.07
N GLY A 290 14.94 -23.46 4.83
CA GLY A 290 15.82 -22.39 4.38
C GLY A 290 15.43 -21.78 3.04
N ARG A 291 15.16 -22.65 2.05
CA ARG A 291 14.72 -22.25 0.70
C ARG A 291 13.41 -21.48 0.72
N ASN A 292 12.51 -21.82 1.63
CA ASN A 292 11.18 -21.23 1.77
C ASN A 292 11.05 -20.23 2.93
N SER A 293 12.14 -19.87 3.60
CA SER A 293 12.15 -19.06 4.83
C SER A 293 11.33 -17.78 4.75
N LEU A 294 11.38 -17.05 3.63
CA LEU A 294 10.56 -15.84 3.41
C LEU A 294 9.05 -16.15 3.38
N LEU A 295 8.66 -17.21 2.68
CA LEU A 295 7.25 -17.59 2.59
C LEU A 295 6.75 -18.13 3.93
N ILE A 296 7.58 -18.92 4.63
CA ILE A 296 7.29 -19.42 5.98
C ILE A 296 7.14 -18.27 6.97
N LEU A 297 7.99 -17.22 6.89
CA LEU A 297 7.84 -16.02 7.72
C LEU A 297 6.47 -15.35 7.50
N CYS A 298 6.08 -15.18 6.24
CA CYS A 298 4.78 -14.60 5.89
C CYS A 298 3.60 -15.46 6.38
N THR A 299 3.65 -16.78 6.23
CA THR A 299 2.58 -17.68 6.66
C THR A 299 2.53 -17.87 8.17
N HIS A 300 3.68 -17.84 8.85
CA HIS A 300 3.75 -17.83 10.30
C HIS A 300 3.12 -16.58 10.89
N LEU A 301 3.43 -15.39 10.37
CA LEU A 301 2.76 -14.17 10.83
C LEU A 301 1.25 -14.26 10.61
N PHE A 302 0.83 -14.69 9.42
CA PHE A 302 -0.58 -14.84 9.11
C PHE A 302 -1.26 -15.71 10.18
N MET A 303 -0.62 -16.80 10.59
CA MET A 303 -1.13 -17.67 11.66
C MET A 303 -1.24 -16.96 13.01
N LEU A 304 -0.16 -16.30 13.45
CA LEU A 304 -0.09 -15.59 14.74
C LEU A 304 -1.23 -14.59 14.91
N GLU A 305 -1.50 -13.80 13.87
CA GLU A 305 -2.48 -12.71 13.93
C GLU A 305 -3.92 -13.22 13.75
N THR A 306 -4.15 -14.26 12.95
CA THR A 306 -5.52 -14.61 12.51
C THR A 306 -6.12 -15.86 13.12
N ARG A 307 -5.30 -16.78 13.66
CA ARG A 307 -5.75 -18.15 14.00
C ARG A 307 -5.42 -18.58 15.41
N SER A 308 -4.76 -17.73 16.20
CA SER A 308 -4.38 -18.02 17.60
C SER A 308 -5.58 -18.49 18.42
N HIS A 309 -6.74 -17.82 18.32
CA HIS A 309 -7.97 -18.22 19.03
C HIS A 309 -8.47 -19.62 18.69
N CYS A 310 -8.47 -20.00 17.40
CA CYS A 310 -8.93 -21.34 16.99
C CYS A 310 -7.97 -22.43 17.48
N MET A 311 -6.66 -22.16 17.44
CA MET A 311 -5.65 -23.08 17.97
C MET A 311 -5.77 -23.23 19.48
N PHE A 312 -5.93 -22.13 20.21
CA PHE A 312 -6.10 -22.16 21.65
C PHE A 312 -7.36 -22.95 22.05
N SER A 313 -8.49 -22.70 21.38
CA SER A 313 -9.73 -23.47 21.60
C SER A 313 -9.57 -24.96 21.28
N PHE A 314 -8.84 -25.31 20.21
CA PHE A 314 -8.55 -26.71 19.88
C PHE A 314 -7.66 -27.39 20.94
N LEU A 315 -6.62 -26.70 21.41
CA LEU A 315 -5.72 -27.22 22.45
C LEU A 315 -6.45 -27.40 23.79
N GLU A 316 -7.34 -26.48 24.15
CA GLU A 316 -8.22 -26.60 25.31
C GLU A 316 -9.14 -27.82 25.19
N THR A 317 -9.70 -28.05 24.00
CA THR A 317 -10.55 -29.23 23.73
C THR A 317 -9.80 -30.55 23.90
N LEU A 318 -8.49 -30.57 23.61
CA LEU A 318 -7.63 -31.73 23.83
C LEU A 318 -7.25 -31.94 25.31
N GLY A 319 -7.65 -31.04 26.21
CA GLY A 319 -7.34 -31.10 27.64
C GLY A 319 -5.84 -31.00 27.94
N LEU A 320 -5.05 -30.44 27.02
CA LEU A 320 -3.61 -30.28 27.21
C LEU A 320 -3.35 -29.07 28.11
N THR A 321 -2.56 -29.25 29.16
CA THR A 321 -2.17 -28.18 30.09
C THR A 321 -0.65 -28.14 30.27
N GLY A 322 -0.15 -27.00 30.77
CA GLY A 322 1.27 -26.77 31.03
C GLY A 322 2.15 -27.02 29.80
N HIS A 323 3.24 -27.74 29.97
CA HIS A 323 4.26 -27.90 28.93
C HIS A 323 3.79 -28.69 27.69
N LYS A 324 2.84 -29.62 27.86
CA LYS A 324 2.28 -30.38 26.73
C LYS A 324 1.51 -29.47 25.78
N TRP A 325 0.83 -28.46 26.33
CA TRP A 325 0.14 -27.44 25.56
C TRP A 325 1.13 -26.60 24.73
N GLY A 326 2.22 -26.13 25.36
CA GLY A 326 3.25 -25.34 24.68
C GLY A 326 3.96 -26.11 23.55
N LEU A 327 4.31 -27.37 23.78
CA LEU A 327 4.91 -28.24 22.76
C LEU A 327 3.97 -28.49 21.58
N MET A 328 2.69 -28.78 21.87
CA MET A 328 1.70 -29.02 20.81
C MET A 328 1.45 -27.75 19.98
N LEU A 329 1.38 -26.58 20.63
CA LEU A 329 1.22 -25.30 19.93
C LEU A 329 2.35 -25.06 18.94
N ILE A 330 3.61 -25.28 19.35
CA ILE A 330 4.79 -25.15 18.47
C ILE A 330 4.69 -26.09 17.27
N ILE A 331 4.34 -27.37 17.49
CA ILE A 331 4.23 -28.37 16.41
C ILE A 331 3.15 -27.94 15.40
N LEU A 332 1.99 -27.52 15.89
CA LEU A 332 0.89 -27.10 15.04
C LEU A 332 1.22 -25.82 14.26
N GLU A 333 1.89 -24.85 14.90
CA GLU A 333 2.34 -23.60 14.27
C GLU A 333 3.33 -23.87 13.13
N ILE A 334 4.37 -24.68 13.39
CA ILE A 334 5.34 -25.08 12.37
C ILE A 334 4.64 -25.84 11.24
N GLY A 335 3.81 -26.82 11.57
CA GLY A 335 3.09 -27.65 10.59
C GLY A 335 2.20 -26.80 9.68
N PHE A 336 1.42 -25.89 10.26
CA PHE A 336 0.53 -25.03 9.49
C PHE A 336 1.29 -24.03 8.62
N ALA A 337 2.31 -23.36 9.17
CA ALA A 337 3.11 -22.40 8.41
C ALA A 337 3.74 -23.05 7.18
N VAL A 338 4.21 -24.30 7.30
CA VAL A 338 4.75 -25.10 6.20
C VAL A 338 3.67 -25.53 5.21
N ILE A 339 2.55 -26.08 5.67
CA ILE A 339 1.45 -26.52 4.79
C ILE A 339 0.91 -25.36 3.98
N LEU A 340 0.67 -24.21 4.63
CA LEU A 340 0.20 -23.01 3.93
C LEU A 340 1.23 -22.49 2.93
N ALA A 341 2.53 -22.52 3.27
CA ALA A 341 3.60 -22.16 2.34
C ALA A 341 3.62 -23.09 1.10
N LEU A 342 3.39 -24.40 1.29
CA LEU A 342 3.27 -25.35 0.19
C LEU A 342 2.05 -25.04 -0.69
N ILE A 343 0.88 -24.81 -0.09
CA ILE A 343 -0.36 -24.45 -0.80
C ILE A 343 -0.15 -23.18 -1.64
N VAL A 344 0.42 -22.12 -1.05
CA VAL A 344 0.69 -20.87 -1.76
C VAL A 344 1.64 -21.11 -2.94
N THR A 345 2.64 -21.96 -2.77
CA THR A 345 3.59 -22.31 -3.85
C THR A 345 2.90 -23.07 -4.98
N LEU A 346 2.03 -24.03 -4.66
CA LEU A 346 1.24 -24.77 -5.65
C LEU A 346 0.29 -23.85 -6.41
N ILE A 347 -0.47 -22.99 -5.70
CA ILE A 347 -1.38 -22.01 -6.31
C ILE A 347 -0.60 -21.07 -7.23
N LYS A 348 0.55 -20.55 -6.79
CA LYS A 348 1.38 -19.65 -7.59
C LYS A 348 1.85 -20.32 -8.89
N ASN A 349 2.23 -21.59 -8.83
CA ASN A 349 2.65 -22.34 -10.01
C ASN A 349 1.48 -22.57 -10.98
N SER A 350 0.30 -22.93 -10.48
CA SER A 350 -0.91 -23.09 -11.29
C SER A 350 -1.37 -21.79 -11.94
N LEU A 351 -1.39 -20.68 -11.19
CA LEU A 351 -1.78 -19.36 -11.69
C LEU A 351 -0.80 -18.80 -12.71
N LYS A 352 0.49 -19.15 -12.65
CA LYS A 352 1.51 -18.68 -13.60
C LYS A 352 1.17 -19.05 -15.04
N ASN A 353 0.59 -20.23 -15.26
CA ASN A 353 0.22 -20.71 -16.60
C ASN A 353 -1.03 -19.99 -17.14
N ILE A 354 -2.02 -19.73 -16.29
CA ILE A 354 -3.26 -19.03 -16.67
C ILE A 354 -3.01 -17.54 -16.89
N ASN A 355 -2.21 -16.91 -16.02
CA ASN A 355 -1.92 -15.48 -16.10
C ASN A 355 -1.11 -15.10 -17.34
N SER A 356 -0.16 -15.93 -17.78
CA SER A 356 0.68 -15.61 -18.95
C SER A 356 -0.16 -15.48 -20.23
N GLU A 357 -1.15 -16.35 -20.42
CA GLU A 357 -2.05 -16.31 -21.58
C GLU A 357 -3.05 -15.15 -21.51
N LEU A 358 -3.63 -14.90 -20.32
CA LEU A 358 -4.55 -13.78 -20.09
C LEU A 358 -3.85 -12.42 -20.24
N ILE A 359 -2.63 -12.27 -19.72
CA ILE A 359 -1.83 -11.04 -19.84
C ILE A 359 -1.49 -10.76 -21.30
N ARG A 360 -1.15 -11.79 -22.09
CA ARG A 360 -0.89 -11.65 -23.52
C ARG A 360 -2.11 -11.13 -24.27
N LYS A 361 -3.27 -11.79 -24.12
CA LYS A 361 -4.55 -11.36 -24.72
C LYS A 361 -4.95 -9.95 -24.28
N CYS A 362 -4.70 -9.59 -23.02
CA CYS A 362 -5.00 -8.25 -22.49
C CYS A 362 -4.03 -7.17 -22.98
N ARG A 363 -2.76 -7.47 -23.28
CA ARG A 363 -1.79 -6.53 -23.85
C ARG A 363 -2.09 -6.25 -25.32
N GLU A 364 -2.41 -7.28 -26.10
CA GLU A 364 -2.75 -7.15 -27.53
C GLU A 364 -4.00 -6.29 -27.78
N LYS A 365 -4.94 -6.23 -26.83
CA LYS A 365 -6.20 -5.45 -26.94
C LYS A 365 -6.10 -3.97 -26.52
N ASN A 366 -4.96 -3.48 -26.02
CA ASN A 366 -4.84 -2.08 -25.57
C ASN A 366 -4.34 -1.15 -26.69
N ASN A 367 -5.29 -0.56 -27.43
CA ASN A 367 -5.05 0.53 -28.37
C ASN A 367 -4.70 1.86 -27.64
N GLY A 368 -3.47 2.00 -27.15
CA GLY A 368 -2.90 3.29 -26.71
C GLY A 368 -3.54 3.97 -25.48
N ARG A 369 -4.49 3.33 -24.79
CA ARG A 369 -5.15 3.85 -23.58
C ARG A 369 -4.36 3.49 -22.32
N ASP A 370 -4.13 4.47 -21.46
CA ASP A 370 -3.41 4.33 -20.19
C ASP A 370 -4.23 3.53 -19.16
N VAL A 371 -4.04 2.20 -19.15
CA VAL A 371 -4.77 1.26 -18.29
C VAL A 371 -4.59 1.59 -16.81
N THR A 372 -3.42 2.08 -16.40
CA THR A 372 -3.12 2.43 -15.01
C THR A 372 -4.06 3.53 -14.52
N THR A 373 -4.29 4.55 -15.33
CA THR A 373 -5.21 5.65 -14.97
C THR A 373 -6.67 5.22 -14.92
N ASP A 374 -7.11 4.29 -15.78
CA ASP A 374 -8.47 3.74 -15.70
C ASP A 374 -8.63 2.93 -14.40
N ILE A 375 -7.66 2.10 -14.03
CA ILE A 375 -7.70 1.36 -12.75
C ILE A 375 -7.74 2.34 -11.58
N ALA A 376 -6.90 3.39 -11.59
CA ALA A 376 -6.88 4.40 -10.53
C ALA A 376 -8.26 5.08 -10.39
N ARG A 377 -8.88 5.50 -11.50
CA ARG A 377 -10.26 6.05 -11.49
C ARG A 377 -11.27 5.04 -10.97
N GLY A 378 -11.08 3.75 -11.28
CA GLY A 378 -11.89 2.66 -10.76
C GLY A 378 -11.79 2.53 -9.24
N ILE A 379 -10.58 2.60 -8.68
CA ILE A 379 -10.37 2.61 -7.23
C ILE A 379 -11.07 3.83 -6.61
N PHE A 380 -10.81 5.03 -7.12
CA PHE A 380 -11.37 6.26 -6.55
C PHE A 380 -12.89 6.36 -6.63
N ILE A 381 -13.53 5.86 -7.69
CA ILE A 381 -15.00 5.90 -7.77
C ILE A 381 -15.65 4.91 -6.80
N ILE A 382 -15.04 3.74 -6.59
CA ILE A 382 -15.52 2.76 -5.61
C ILE A 382 -15.36 3.32 -4.19
N LEU A 383 -14.20 3.91 -3.87
CA LEU A 383 -13.96 4.54 -2.58
C LEU A 383 -14.93 5.71 -2.32
N MET A 384 -15.24 6.51 -3.34
CA MET A 384 -16.24 7.58 -3.25
C MET A 384 -17.62 7.02 -2.86
N VAL A 385 -18.10 5.98 -3.57
CA VAL A 385 -19.41 5.37 -3.27
C VAL A 385 -19.42 4.79 -1.85
N MET A 386 -18.33 4.13 -1.44
CA MET A 386 -18.15 3.57 -0.10
C MET A 386 -18.21 4.65 0.99
N GLY A 387 -17.58 5.81 0.75
CA GLY A 387 -17.56 6.94 1.69
C GLY A 387 -18.93 7.51 2.05
N HIS A 388 -19.97 7.25 1.26
CA HIS A 388 -21.35 7.66 1.54
C HIS A 388 -22.19 6.58 2.25
N LEU A 389 -21.59 5.47 2.70
CA LEU A 389 -22.27 4.33 3.32
C LEU A 389 -22.06 4.23 4.84
N GLY A 390 -21.61 5.31 5.50
CA GLY A 390 -21.52 5.35 6.97
C GLY A 390 -20.38 4.51 7.54
N ILE A 391 -19.17 4.73 7.01
CA ILE A 391 -17.94 4.04 7.42
C ILE A 391 -17.27 4.71 8.63
N ASP A 392 -16.31 4.02 9.24
CA ASP A 392 -15.45 4.54 10.30
C ASP A 392 -14.77 5.85 9.92
N MET A 393 -14.57 6.73 10.91
CA MET A 393 -14.03 8.08 10.70
C MET A 393 -12.58 8.07 10.21
N GLY A 394 -11.75 7.11 10.66
CA GLY A 394 -10.37 6.96 10.20
C GLY A 394 -10.33 6.63 8.72
N LEU A 395 -11.06 5.58 8.32
CA LEU A 395 -11.15 5.18 6.92
C LEU A 395 -11.77 6.29 6.05
N TRP A 396 -12.77 7.00 6.56
CA TRP A 396 -13.37 8.15 5.89
C TRP A 396 -12.32 9.24 5.61
N LYS A 397 -11.51 9.63 6.61
CA LYS A 397 -10.44 10.63 6.43
C LYS A 397 -9.43 10.16 5.38
N THR A 398 -9.07 8.89 5.39
CA THR A 398 -8.15 8.28 4.42
C THR A 398 -8.72 8.36 3.00
N ILE A 399 -10.00 8.06 2.78
CA ILE A 399 -10.66 8.17 1.47
C ILE A 399 -10.76 9.63 1.03
N TYR A 400 -11.21 10.51 1.91
CA TYR A 400 -11.46 11.94 1.62
C TYR A 400 -10.19 12.74 1.36
N SER A 401 -9.03 12.22 1.77
CA SER A 401 -7.72 12.84 1.58
C SER A 401 -7.30 13.04 0.13
N CYS A 402 -7.86 12.30 -0.83
CA CYS A 402 -7.46 12.42 -2.24
C CYS A 402 -8.51 12.03 -3.28
N HIS A 403 -9.61 11.33 -2.95
CA HIS A 403 -10.45 10.70 -3.97
C HIS A 403 -11.07 11.67 -5.00
N MET A 404 -11.65 12.81 -4.58
CA MET A 404 -12.22 13.78 -5.54
C MET A 404 -11.13 14.54 -6.29
N ILE A 405 -10.04 14.88 -5.60
CA ILE A 405 -8.89 15.55 -6.19
C ILE A 405 -8.22 14.67 -7.24
N ALA A 406 -8.24 13.35 -7.09
CA ALA A 406 -7.73 12.43 -8.10
C ALA A 406 -8.37 12.64 -9.46
N PHE A 407 -9.68 12.84 -9.52
CA PHE A 407 -10.36 13.08 -10.80
C PHE A 407 -9.99 14.44 -11.40
N VAL A 408 -9.80 15.49 -10.58
CA VAL A 408 -9.33 16.81 -11.04
C VAL A 408 -7.90 16.70 -11.57
N PHE A 409 -7.01 16.10 -10.80
CA PHE A 409 -5.61 15.87 -11.15
C PHE A 409 -5.48 15.06 -12.43
N LEU A 410 -6.18 13.93 -12.53
CA LEU A 410 -6.19 13.09 -13.73
C LEU A 410 -6.83 13.82 -14.93
N SER A 411 -7.76 14.74 -14.70
CA SER A 411 -8.33 15.58 -15.75
C SER A 411 -7.29 16.54 -16.34
N GLY A 412 -6.40 17.07 -15.51
CA GLY A 412 -5.22 17.85 -15.92
C GLY A 412 -4.14 17.01 -16.56
N TYR A 413 -3.89 15.80 -16.04
CA TYR A 413 -3.00 14.81 -16.64
C TYR A 413 -3.36 14.49 -18.09
N PHE A 414 -4.63 14.55 -18.49
CA PHE A 414 -5.03 14.34 -19.89
C PHE A 414 -5.16 15.62 -20.71
N TYR A 415 -4.93 16.80 -20.12
CA TYR A 415 -5.03 18.07 -20.83
C TYR A 415 -4.00 18.14 -21.95
N LYS A 416 -4.42 18.54 -23.14
CA LYS A 416 -3.53 18.85 -24.26
C LYS A 416 -3.98 20.19 -24.83
N ARG A 417 -3.02 21.06 -25.17
CA ARG A 417 -3.31 22.37 -25.74
C ARG A 417 -4.15 22.19 -27.01
N PRO A 418 -5.36 22.78 -27.07
CA PRO A 418 -6.26 22.53 -28.18
C PRO A 418 -5.95 23.41 -29.38
N GLU A 419 -6.07 22.85 -30.58
CA GLU A 419 -6.00 23.61 -31.84
C GLU A 419 -7.21 24.56 -32.00
N SER A 420 -8.39 24.16 -31.53
CA SER A 420 -9.63 24.95 -31.61
C SER A 420 -10.37 24.99 -30.29
N ILE A 421 -10.54 26.20 -29.77
CA ILE A 421 -11.29 26.48 -28.53
C ILE A 421 -12.76 26.11 -28.71
N LYS A 422 -13.39 26.53 -29.82
CA LYS A 422 -14.80 26.25 -30.10
C LYS A 422 -15.08 24.74 -30.10
N LYS A 423 -14.24 23.96 -30.80
CA LYS A 423 -14.37 22.49 -30.82
C LYS A 423 -14.18 21.87 -29.42
N THR A 424 -13.21 22.37 -28.65
CA THR A 424 -12.93 21.91 -27.29
C THR A 424 -14.08 22.23 -26.33
N PHE A 425 -14.61 23.46 -26.39
CA PHE A 425 -15.76 23.89 -25.60
C PHE A 425 -17.00 23.04 -25.90
N LEU A 426 -17.33 22.83 -27.18
CA LEU A 426 -18.43 21.94 -27.58
C LEU A 426 -18.21 20.49 -27.09
N ARG A 427 -16.97 20.00 -27.10
CA ARG A 427 -16.64 18.69 -26.52
C ARG A 427 -16.85 18.67 -25.00
N MET A 428 -16.50 19.74 -24.29
CA MET A 428 -16.75 19.86 -22.84
C MET A 428 -18.25 19.86 -22.53
N ILE A 429 -19.06 20.60 -23.29
CA ILE A 429 -20.52 20.58 -23.18
C ILE A 429 -21.05 19.15 -23.35
N LYS A 430 -20.61 18.44 -24.40
CA LYS A 430 -20.99 17.03 -24.64
C LYS A 430 -20.52 16.06 -23.56
N THR A 431 -19.43 16.38 -22.88
CA THR A 431 -18.81 15.49 -21.87
C THR A 431 -19.40 15.69 -20.47
N PHE A 432 -19.78 16.91 -20.11
CA PHE A 432 -20.19 17.25 -18.74
C PHE A 432 -21.64 17.74 -18.68
N ILE A 433 -22.00 18.74 -19.49
CA ILE A 433 -23.30 19.39 -19.42
C ILE A 433 -24.42 18.50 -19.96
N ILE A 434 -24.20 17.78 -21.08
CA ILE A 434 -25.22 16.85 -21.59
C ILE A 434 -25.52 15.74 -20.59
N PRO A 435 -24.52 15.00 -20.03
CA PRO A 435 -24.81 14.01 -18.99
C PRO A 435 -25.47 14.59 -17.74
N TYR A 436 -25.11 15.80 -17.33
CA TYR A 436 -25.78 16.49 -16.22
C TYR A 436 -27.25 16.81 -16.56
N GLY A 437 -27.54 17.32 -17.76
CA GLY A 437 -28.92 17.58 -18.20
C GLY A 437 -29.75 16.31 -18.28
N VAL A 438 -29.18 15.21 -18.81
CA VAL A 438 -29.82 13.88 -18.81
C VAL A 438 -30.11 13.42 -17.38
N PHE A 439 -29.18 13.61 -16.44
CA PHE A 439 -29.41 13.33 -15.03
C PHE A 439 -30.58 14.13 -14.46
N VAL A 440 -30.67 15.44 -14.73
CA VAL A 440 -31.78 16.28 -14.27
C VAL A 440 -33.11 15.79 -14.83
N LEU A 441 -33.16 15.45 -16.12
CA LEU A 441 -34.36 14.87 -16.76
C LEU A 441 -34.76 13.55 -16.10
N CYS A 442 -33.80 12.63 -15.91
CA CYS A 442 -34.04 11.37 -15.21
C CYS A 442 -34.53 11.59 -13.78
N PHE A 443 -33.99 12.57 -13.06
CA PHE A 443 -34.45 12.91 -11.71
C PHE A 443 -35.93 13.33 -11.70
N PHE A 444 -36.36 14.18 -12.64
CA PHE A 444 -37.77 14.58 -12.73
C PHE A 444 -38.69 13.42 -13.08
N ILE A 445 -38.31 12.58 -14.06
CA ILE A 445 -39.08 11.39 -14.46
C ILE A 445 -39.23 10.44 -13.28
N LEU A 446 -38.14 10.17 -12.56
CA LEU A 446 -38.14 9.27 -11.42
C LEU A 446 -39.01 9.77 -10.26
N ASN A 447 -39.28 11.07 -10.16
CA ASN A 447 -40.08 11.67 -9.09
C ASN A 447 -41.42 12.23 -9.61
N ILE A 448 -41.96 11.67 -10.69
CA ILE A 448 -43.22 12.13 -11.32
C ILE A 448 -44.41 12.17 -10.34
N GLY A 449 -44.46 11.24 -9.38
CA GLY A 449 -45.50 11.23 -8.34
C GLY A 449 -45.41 12.36 -7.31
N GLN A 450 -44.33 13.14 -7.29
CA GLN A 450 -44.13 14.28 -6.38
C GLN A 450 -44.31 15.63 -7.10
N TRP A 451 -44.72 15.62 -8.36
CA TRP A 451 -44.82 16.84 -9.16
C TRP A 451 -45.89 17.78 -8.62
N SER A 452 -45.45 18.96 -8.21
CA SER A 452 -46.26 20.14 -7.91
C SER A 452 -45.56 21.37 -8.50
N GLY A 453 -46.28 22.48 -8.67
CA GLY A 453 -45.68 23.72 -9.18
C GLY A 453 -44.46 24.18 -8.36
N ALA A 454 -44.55 24.05 -7.03
CA ALA A 454 -43.45 24.33 -6.12
C ALA A 454 -42.29 23.33 -6.29
N PHE A 455 -42.57 22.03 -6.31
CA PHE A 455 -41.55 21.00 -6.48
C PHE A 455 -40.74 21.18 -7.77
N ILE A 456 -41.42 21.47 -8.88
CA ILE A 456 -40.77 21.67 -10.18
C ILE A 456 -39.90 22.93 -10.14
N LYS A 457 -40.46 24.05 -9.68
CA LYS A 457 -39.74 25.33 -9.59
C LYS A 457 -38.49 25.22 -8.71
N ASP A 458 -38.63 24.66 -7.51
CA ASP A 458 -37.54 24.57 -6.53
C ASP A 458 -36.41 23.66 -7.02
N ASN A 459 -36.75 22.51 -7.62
CA ASN A 459 -35.74 21.61 -8.18
C ASN A 459 -35.09 22.15 -9.46
N LEU A 460 -35.82 22.88 -10.31
CA LEU A 460 -35.23 23.56 -11.46
C LEU A 460 -34.21 24.61 -11.01
N ILE A 461 -34.53 25.43 -10.00
CA ILE A 461 -33.60 26.41 -9.43
C ILE A 461 -32.38 25.70 -8.82
N ARG A 462 -32.61 24.66 -8.01
CA ARG A 462 -31.56 23.83 -7.40
C ARG A 462 -30.56 23.31 -8.44
N TYR A 463 -31.04 22.66 -9.50
CA TYR A 463 -30.16 22.06 -10.51
C TYR A 463 -29.61 23.08 -11.51
N ALA A 464 -30.29 24.22 -11.73
CA ALA A 464 -29.74 25.32 -12.52
C ALA A 464 -28.56 26.00 -11.81
N LEU A 465 -28.65 26.16 -10.49
CA LEU A 465 -27.60 26.81 -9.68
C LEU A 465 -26.51 25.86 -9.20
N GLY A 466 -26.76 24.55 -9.15
CA GLY A 466 -25.68 23.55 -9.07
C GLY A 466 -24.82 23.61 -7.80
N PHE A 467 -25.36 24.12 -6.69
CA PHE A 467 -24.64 24.23 -5.43
C PHE A 467 -24.31 22.86 -4.83
N SER A 468 -23.06 22.63 -4.43
CA SER A 468 -22.75 21.43 -3.62
C SER A 468 -23.30 21.58 -2.21
N PHE A 469 -23.26 22.77 -1.64
CA PHE A 469 -23.93 23.21 -0.41
C PHE A 469 -24.09 24.73 -0.51
N THR A 470 -24.93 25.32 0.35
CA THR A 470 -25.13 26.77 0.46
C THR A 470 -24.72 27.29 1.83
N ASP A 471 -24.29 28.54 1.87
CA ASP A 471 -23.95 29.26 3.10
C ASP A 471 -24.51 30.69 3.03
N LYS A 472 -23.68 31.73 2.89
CA LYS A 472 -24.15 33.13 2.88
C LYS A 472 -24.87 33.53 1.60
N ILE A 473 -24.44 33.00 0.45
CA ILE A 473 -25.06 33.31 -0.85
C ILE A 473 -26.28 32.42 -1.03
N LEU A 474 -27.47 33.05 -1.16
CA LEU A 474 -28.75 32.39 -1.40
C LEU A 474 -29.06 31.28 -0.37
N PRO A 475 -29.19 31.64 0.93
CA PRO A 475 -29.49 30.68 1.97
C PRO A 475 -30.83 29.99 1.68
N GLY A 476 -30.89 28.68 1.90
CA GLY A 476 -32.11 27.88 1.70
C GLY A 476 -32.19 27.11 0.38
N ILE A 477 -31.29 27.33 -0.57
CA ILE A 477 -31.22 26.49 -1.77
C ILE A 477 -30.59 25.14 -1.40
N GLN A 478 -31.28 24.05 -1.74
CA GLN A 478 -30.82 22.70 -1.47
C GLN A 478 -29.59 22.34 -2.33
N SER A 479 -28.68 21.56 -1.74
CA SER A 479 -27.53 20.95 -2.43
C SER A 479 -27.96 20.07 -3.59
N VAL A 480 -27.27 20.08 -4.73
CA VAL A 480 -27.49 19.08 -5.80
C VAL A 480 -26.89 17.69 -5.47
N GLY A 481 -26.29 17.52 -4.29
CA GLY A 481 -25.57 16.30 -3.92
C GLY A 481 -24.35 16.08 -4.80
N ASN A 482 -23.90 14.82 -4.91
CA ASN A 482 -22.61 14.46 -5.51
C ASN A 482 -22.45 14.82 -7.01
N VAL A 483 -23.53 15.12 -7.73
CA VAL A 483 -23.47 15.58 -9.13
C VAL A 483 -22.89 16.97 -9.30
N TYR A 484 -22.76 17.76 -8.23
CA TYR A 484 -22.05 19.05 -8.28
C TYR A 484 -20.65 18.90 -8.90
N PHE A 485 -20.02 17.74 -8.70
CA PHE A 485 -18.67 17.47 -9.16
C PHE A 485 -18.53 17.48 -10.69
N ILE A 486 -19.61 17.18 -11.42
CA ILE A 486 -19.62 17.24 -12.90
C ILE A 486 -19.51 18.69 -13.36
N LEU A 487 -20.29 19.59 -12.74
CA LEU A 487 -20.24 21.03 -13.01
C LEU A 487 -18.89 21.61 -12.59
N LEU A 488 -18.39 21.21 -11.41
CA LEU A 488 -17.06 21.58 -10.94
C LEU A 488 -15.97 21.26 -11.96
N LEU A 489 -15.91 20.02 -12.48
CA LEU A 489 -14.92 19.62 -13.47
C LEU A 489 -15.04 20.39 -14.79
N PHE A 490 -16.26 20.73 -15.19
CA PHE A 490 -16.49 21.59 -16.35
C PHE A 490 -15.90 22.98 -16.13
N VAL A 491 -16.18 23.61 -14.98
CA VAL A 491 -15.67 24.95 -14.64
C VAL A 491 -14.14 24.96 -14.50
N VAL A 492 -13.54 23.99 -13.80
CA VAL A 492 -12.07 23.88 -13.67
C VAL A 492 -11.41 23.86 -15.07
N ARG A 493 -11.94 23.03 -15.97
CA ARG A 493 -11.43 22.93 -17.34
C ARG A 493 -11.63 24.21 -18.13
N LEU A 494 -12.77 24.89 -17.94
CA LEU A 494 -13.06 26.14 -18.64
C LEU A 494 -12.10 27.25 -18.21
N ILE A 495 -11.93 27.44 -16.91
CA ILE A 495 -10.99 28.42 -16.35
C ILE A 495 -9.58 28.14 -16.85
N TYR A 496 -9.13 26.88 -16.77
CA TYR A 496 -7.79 26.53 -17.23
C TYR A 496 -7.59 26.73 -18.73
N LEU A 497 -8.60 26.43 -19.55
CA LEU A 497 -8.57 26.67 -21.00
C LEU A 497 -8.41 28.16 -21.32
N LEU A 498 -9.06 29.05 -20.56
CA LEU A 498 -8.90 30.49 -20.71
C LEU A 498 -7.50 30.94 -20.31
N ILE A 499 -6.96 30.42 -19.20
CA ILE A 499 -5.58 30.72 -18.76
C ILE A 499 -4.57 30.29 -19.83
N ASP A 500 -4.65 29.06 -20.34
CA ASP A 500 -3.73 28.55 -21.36
C ASP A 500 -3.83 29.30 -22.70
N ARG A 501 -4.99 29.93 -22.95
CA ARG A 501 -5.21 30.75 -24.14
C ARG A 501 -4.59 32.14 -23.99
N PHE A 502 -4.81 32.82 -22.87
CA PHE A 502 -4.41 34.21 -22.70
C PHE A 502 -2.99 34.38 -22.16
N ILE A 503 -2.44 33.36 -21.51
CA ILE A 503 -1.09 33.39 -20.94
C ILE A 503 -0.24 32.33 -21.63
N GLU A 504 0.69 32.76 -22.47
CA GLU A 504 1.60 31.83 -23.16
C GLU A 504 2.79 31.42 -22.26
N TRP A 505 3.23 32.33 -21.39
CA TRP A 505 4.36 32.15 -20.50
C TRP A 505 4.05 31.15 -19.37
N GLU A 506 4.75 30.02 -19.33
CA GLU A 506 4.49 28.92 -18.39
C GLU A 506 4.52 29.33 -16.90
N PRO A 507 5.53 30.09 -16.40
CA PRO A 507 5.48 30.62 -15.03
C PRO A 507 4.28 31.53 -14.79
N GLY A 508 3.86 32.31 -15.79
CA GLY A 508 2.67 33.16 -15.72
C GLY A 508 1.38 32.35 -15.50
N LYS A 509 1.28 31.17 -16.14
CA LYS A 509 0.15 30.24 -15.90
C LYS A 509 0.13 29.78 -14.45
N TRP A 510 1.29 29.44 -13.87
CA TRP A 510 1.37 29.06 -12.45
C TRP A 510 0.97 30.19 -11.52
N VAL A 511 1.44 31.42 -11.76
CA VAL A 511 1.05 32.59 -10.98
C VAL A 511 -0.46 32.80 -11.04
N ALA A 512 -1.07 32.78 -12.24
CA ALA A 512 -2.51 32.92 -12.39
C ALA A 512 -3.28 31.81 -11.68
N VAL A 513 -2.85 30.56 -11.80
CA VAL A 513 -3.46 29.40 -11.14
C VAL A 513 -3.40 29.52 -9.61
N ILE A 514 -2.27 29.92 -9.06
CA ILE A 514 -2.10 30.09 -7.60
C ILE A 514 -2.97 31.24 -7.10
N LEU A 515 -2.97 32.40 -7.78
CA LEU A 515 -3.81 33.54 -7.40
C LEU A 515 -5.30 33.20 -7.43
N ILE A 516 -5.77 32.53 -8.49
CA ILE A 516 -7.17 32.09 -8.60
C ILE A 516 -7.49 31.04 -7.54
N SER A 517 -6.57 30.12 -7.24
CA SER A 517 -6.76 29.10 -6.22
C SER A 517 -6.84 29.69 -4.80
N LEU A 518 -5.98 30.67 -4.49
CA LEU A 518 -6.04 31.42 -3.23
C LEU A 518 -7.32 32.27 -3.12
N PHE A 519 -7.79 32.84 -4.23
CA PHE A 519 -9.07 33.52 -4.28
C PHE A 519 -10.25 32.57 -4.01
N GLY A 520 -10.26 31.38 -4.64
CA GLY A 520 -11.25 30.34 -4.35
C GLY A 520 -11.23 29.87 -2.90
N LEU A 521 -10.04 29.70 -2.32
CA LEU A 521 -9.85 29.40 -0.90
C LEU A 521 -10.46 30.48 0.00
N ALA A 522 -10.21 31.75 -0.31
CA ALA A 522 -10.73 32.88 0.46
C ALA A 522 -12.27 32.94 0.38
N LEU A 523 -12.86 32.80 -0.81
CA LEU A 523 -14.31 32.75 -0.99
C LEU A 523 -14.95 31.61 -0.19
N GLY A 524 -14.37 30.40 -0.28
CA GLY A 524 -14.90 29.24 0.42
C GLY A 524 -14.85 29.38 1.95
N LYS A 525 -13.75 29.93 2.50
CA LYS A 525 -13.62 30.19 3.95
C LYS A 525 -14.50 31.33 4.47
N THR A 526 -14.80 32.31 3.62
CA THR A 526 -15.63 33.47 4.00
C THR A 526 -17.14 33.21 3.83
N GLY A 527 -17.51 32.05 3.27
CA GLY A 527 -18.92 31.64 3.09
C GLY A 527 -19.56 32.11 1.79
N PHE A 528 -18.79 32.71 0.88
CA PHE A 528 -19.26 33.15 -0.44
C PHE A 528 -19.22 31.97 -1.43
N TRP A 529 -20.01 30.95 -1.17
CA TRP A 529 -20.10 29.76 -2.02
C TRP A 529 -20.89 30.11 -3.29
N LEU A 530 -20.32 29.82 -4.46
CA LEU A 530 -20.86 30.31 -5.74
C LEU A 530 -21.64 29.22 -6.48
N PRO A 531 -22.59 29.60 -7.36
CA PRO A 531 -23.26 28.67 -8.26
C PRO A 531 -22.25 27.80 -9.02
N TRP A 532 -22.63 26.56 -9.29
CA TRP A 532 -21.79 25.54 -9.95
C TRP A 532 -20.49 25.23 -9.17
N SER A 533 -20.41 25.64 -7.90
CA SER A 533 -19.23 25.52 -7.05
C SER A 533 -17.99 26.16 -7.69
N ILE A 534 -18.16 27.33 -8.33
CA ILE A 534 -17.06 28.07 -8.98
C ILE A 534 -15.92 28.36 -8.00
N ASP A 535 -16.23 28.69 -6.75
CA ASP A 535 -15.24 28.92 -5.69
C ASP A 535 -14.34 27.68 -5.45
N VAL A 536 -14.92 26.48 -5.42
CA VAL A 536 -14.17 25.23 -5.34
C VAL A 536 -13.43 24.95 -6.65
N ALA A 537 -14.00 25.30 -7.80
CA ALA A 537 -13.32 25.12 -9.09
C ALA A 537 -12.05 25.97 -9.16
N CYS A 538 -12.11 27.21 -8.69
CA CYS A 538 -10.96 28.09 -8.54
C CYS A 538 -9.90 27.45 -7.63
N TYR A 539 -10.28 26.98 -6.43
CA TYR A 539 -9.37 26.27 -5.53
C TYR A 539 -8.71 25.06 -6.21
N CYS A 540 -9.51 24.22 -6.87
CA CYS A 540 -9.09 22.96 -7.49
C CYS A 540 -8.17 23.12 -8.71
N LEU A 541 -8.06 24.33 -9.26
CA LEU A 541 -7.25 24.64 -10.44
C LEU A 541 -5.77 24.26 -10.27
N VAL A 542 -5.24 24.36 -9.05
CA VAL A 542 -3.86 23.98 -8.72
C VAL A 542 -3.61 22.49 -8.95
N PHE A 543 -4.55 21.61 -8.59
CA PHE A 543 -4.45 20.17 -8.82
C PHE A 543 -4.51 19.83 -10.30
N TYR A 544 -5.33 20.57 -11.06
CA TYR A 544 -5.41 20.43 -12.51
C TYR A 544 -4.07 20.76 -13.17
N LYS A 545 -3.47 21.92 -12.85
CA LYS A 545 -2.17 22.33 -13.38
C LYS A 545 -1.04 21.40 -12.94
N LEU A 546 -1.07 20.90 -11.70
CA LEU A 546 -0.12 19.89 -11.21
C LEU A 546 -0.20 18.61 -12.05
N GLY A 547 -1.40 18.10 -12.31
CA GLY A 547 -1.60 16.90 -13.14
C GLY A 547 -1.01 17.05 -14.55
N GLN A 548 -1.20 18.21 -15.18
CA GLN A 548 -0.61 18.51 -16.49
C GLN A 548 0.93 18.60 -16.40
N SER A 549 1.43 19.40 -15.46
CA SER A 549 2.86 19.72 -15.37
C SER A 549 3.68 18.48 -15.01
N LEU A 550 3.22 17.69 -14.04
CA LEU A 550 3.93 16.46 -13.64
C LEU A 550 3.99 15.42 -14.77
N ARG A 551 3.02 15.43 -15.70
CA ARG A 551 3.11 14.62 -16.93
C ARG A 551 4.12 15.21 -17.90
N GLU A 552 4.05 16.51 -18.18
CA GLU A 552 4.88 17.19 -19.17
C GLU A 552 6.37 17.10 -18.84
N TYR A 553 6.72 17.23 -17.55
CA TYR A 553 8.09 17.03 -17.07
C TYR A 553 8.50 15.56 -16.91
N GLY A 554 7.63 14.60 -17.28
CA GLY A 554 7.92 13.17 -17.14
C GLY A 554 8.00 12.66 -15.70
N ILE A 555 7.64 13.48 -14.72
CA ILE A 555 7.75 13.16 -13.29
C ILE A 555 6.85 11.99 -12.93
N ILE A 556 5.62 11.90 -13.46
CA ILE A 556 4.73 10.76 -13.18
C ILE A 556 5.38 9.45 -13.64
N LYS A 557 6.00 9.43 -14.83
CA LYS A 557 6.68 8.24 -15.34
C LYS A 557 7.87 7.87 -14.46
N TYR A 558 8.71 8.85 -14.12
CA TYR A 558 9.81 8.66 -13.18
C TYR A 558 9.32 8.09 -11.83
N ILE A 559 8.22 8.63 -11.30
CA ILE A 559 7.62 8.12 -10.07
C ILE A 559 7.13 6.69 -10.22
N MET A 560 6.51 6.32 -11.34
CA MET A 560 6.10 4.93 -11.57
C MET A 560 7.32 3.99 -11.61
N ASP A 561 8.38 4.40 -12.29
CA ASP A 561 9.60 3.61 -12.47
C ASP A 561 10.42 3.48 -11.17
N GLU A 562 10.46 4.50 -10.30
CA GLU A 562 11.24 4.49 -9.07
C GLU A 562 10.42 4.01 -7.86
N HIS A 563 10.62 2.77 -7.43
CA HIS A 563 9.83 2.20 -6.32
C HIS A 563 10.17 2.81 -4.95
N ILE A 564 11.39 3.30 -4.76
CA ILE A 564 11.82 3.91 -3.48
C ILE A 564 11.02 5.16 -3.12
N LEU A 565 10.48 5.87 -4.13
CA LEU A 565 9.66 7.06 -3.90
C LEU A 565 8.37 6.75 -3.12
N TYR A 566 7.95 5.48 -3.02
CA TYR A 566 6.88 5.07 -2.11
C TYR A 566 7.14 5.57 -0.67
N PHE A 567 8.38 5.47 -0.18
CA PHE A 567 8.76 5.86 1.17
C PHE A 567 8.86 7.38 1.39
N ILE A 568 8.75 8.18 0.32
CA ILE A 568 8.67 9.65 0.39
C ILE A 568 7.23 10.10 0.23
N LEU A 569 6.49 9.51 -0.72
CA LEU A 569 5.10 9.90 -1.00
C LEU A 569 4.15 9.51 0.14
N THR A 570 4.32 8.31 0.72
CA THR A 570 3.39 7.83 1.75
C THR A 570 3.46 8.63 3.06
N PRO A 571 4.62 9.02 3.62
CA PRO A 571 4.63 9.86 4.82
C PRO A 571 3.99 11.23 4.62
N VAL A 572 4.19 11.87 3.45
CA VAL A 572 3.55 13.17 3.14
C VAL A 572 2.03 13.02 3.11
N TRP A 573 1.54 11.94 2.51
CA TRP A 573 0.12 11.64 2.47
C TRP A 573 -0.47 11.34 3.86
N VAL A 574 0.18 10.46 4.63
CA VAL A 574 -0.25 10.10 5.99
C VAL A 574 -0.22 11.29 6.94
N TYR A 575 0.79 12.16 6.84
CA TYR A 575 0.86 13.38 7.65
C TYR A 575 -0.29 14.35 7.35
N MET A 576 -0.70 14.47 6.08
CA MET A 576 -1.90 15.26 5.71
C MET A 576 -3.19 14.65 6.26
N ILE A 577 -3.32 13.31 6.27
CA ILE A 577 -4.45 12.61 6.89
C ILE A 577 -4.48 12.88 8.40
N TYR A 578 -3.34 12.75 9.08
CA TYR A 578 -3.18 13.01 10.51
C TYR A 578 -3.62 14.43 10.90
N ARG A 579 -3.31 15.43 10.07
CA ARG A 579 -3.69 16.83 10.31
C ARG A 579 -5.16 17.16 10.08
N GLY A 580 -5.96 16.23 9.52
CA GLY A 580 -7.40 16.40 9.41
C GLY A 580 -8.00 16.12 8.04
N SER A 581 -7.20 15.72 7.03
CA SER A 581 -7.66 15.47 5.67
C SER A 581 -8.33 16.71 5.03
N MET A 582 -9.16 16.53 4.01
CA MET A 582 -9.94 17.61 3.38
C MET A 582 -11.31 17.13 2.93
N GLU A 583 -12.26 18.05 2.80
CA GLU A 583 -13.53 17.83 2.12
C GLU A 583 -13.93 19.07 1.31
N ILE A 584 -13.68 19.02 0.00
CA ILE A 584 -13.89 20.17 -0.89
C ILE A 584 -15.37 20.54 -1.04
N ALA A 585 -16.30 19.61 -0.81
CA ALA A 585 -17.73 19.84 -0.94
C ALA A 585 -18.24 20.85 0.10
N ILE A 586 -17.75 20.75 1.34
CA ILE A 586 -18.11 21.64 2.46
C ILE A 586 -17.06 22.73 2.73
N ARG A 587 -16.13 22.94 1.80
CA ARG A 587 -15.03 23.94 1.89
C ARG A 587 -14.11 23.70 3.10
N ASN A 588 -14.02 22.47 3.57
CA ASN A 588 -13.01 22.07 4.55
C ASN A 588 -11.69 21.82 3.81
N TYR A 589 -10.92 22.89 3.60
CA TYR A 589 -9.70 22.85 2.79
C TYR A 589 -8.42 22.50 3.56
N GLY A 590 -8.45 22.48 4.90
CA GLY A 590 -7.25 22.32 5.72
C GLY A 590 -6.15 23.36 5.43
N GLU A 591 -4.90 22.97 5.65
CA GLU A 591 -3.71 23.78 5.36
C GLU A 591 -3.34 23.71 3.87
N TYR A 592 -3.36 24.85 3.18
CA TYR A 592 -3.27 24.93 1.72
C TYR A 592 -2.12 24.11 1.12
N GLY A 593 -0.87 24.37 1.53
CA GLY A 593 0.30 23.67 0.98
C GLY A 593 0.33 22.18 1.33
N LEU A 594 0.00 21.83 2.58
CA LEU A 594 0.02 20.45 3.05
C LEU A 594 -1.05 19.60 2.36
N VAL A 595 -2.26 20.14 2.18
CA VAL A 595 -3.36 19.44 1.49
C VAL A 595 -3.02 19.22 0.03
N ILE A 596 -2.43 20.22 -0.65
CA ILE A 596 -1.99 20.06 -2.03
C ILE A 596 -0.94 18.95 -2.15
N ALA A 597 0.11 19.00 -1.33
CA ALA A 597 1.18 18.01 -1.35
C ALA A 597 0.68 16.61 -0.99
N GLY A 598 -0.08 16.48 0.10
CA GLY A 598 -0.62 15.22 0.61
C GLY A 598 -1.60 14.56 -0.34
N ALA A 599 -2.56 15.31 -0.89
CA ALA A 599 -3.53 14.77 -1.83
C ALA A 599 -2.87 14.29 -3.13
N VAL A 600 -1.90 15.04 -3.68
CA VAL A 600 -1.14 14.61 -4.87
C VAL A 600 -0.30 13.38 -4.57
N CYS A 601 0.35 13.30 -3.41
CA CYS A 601 1.06 12.10 -2.99
C CYS A 601 0.13 10.88 -2.90
N GLY A 602 -1.07 11.04 -2.33
CA GLY A 602 -2.09 9.98 -2.29
C GLY A 602 -2.51 9.52 -3.67
N VAL A 603 -2.75 10.45 -4.61
CA VAL A 603 -3.04 10.11 -6.01
C VAL A 603 -1.91 9.28 -6.63
N LEU A 604 -0.65 9.69 -6.44
CA LEU A 604 0.51 9.01 -7.00
C LEU A 604 0.75 7.62 -6.38
N VAL A 605 0.50 7.46 -5.09
CA VAL A 605 0.56 6.15 -4.40
C VAL A 605 -0.50 5.20 -4.96
N ILE A 606 -1.74 5.67 -5.14
CA ILE A 606 -2.80 4.86 -5.76
C ILE A 606 -2.50 4.56 -7.23
N MET A 607 -1.86 5.46 -7.97
CA MET A 607 -1.37 5.18 -9.33
C MET A 607 -0.30 4.08 -9.35
N LYS A 608 0.65 4.08 -8.39
CA LYS A 608 1.62 2.98 -8.23
C LYS A 608 0.92 1.64 -7.97
N LEU A 609 -0.05 1.61 -7.06
CA LEU A 609 -0.87 0.43 -6.80
C LEU A 609 -1.62 -0.02 -8.06
N SER A 610 -2.19 0.93 -8.80
CA SER A 610 -2.92 0.67 -10.04
C SER A 610 -2.02 0.05 -11.11
N SER A 611 -0.77 0.49 -11.22
CA SER A 611 0.22 -0.08 -12.14
C SER A 611 0.57 -1.51 -11.74
N TYR A 612 0.77 -1.77 -10.44
CA TYR A 612 1.01 -3.12 -9.94
C TYR A 612 -0.15 -4.07 -10.27
N ILE A 613 -1.40 -3.64 -10.03
CA ILE A 613 -2.61 -4.39 -10.38
C ILE A 613 -2.68 -4.65 -11.89
N ALA A 614 -2.36 -3.65 -12.72
CA ALA A 614 -2.38 -3.77 -14.17
C ALA A 614 -1.48 -4.89 -14.69
N ASP A 615 -0.32 -5.08 -14.06
CA ASP A 615 0.69 -6.04 -14.47
C ASP A 615 0.52 -7.43 -13.84
N HIS A 616 -0.01 -7.52 -12.61
CA HIS A 616 0.03 -8.76 -11.82
C HIS A 616 -1.34 -9.36 -11.48
N MET A 617 -2.45 -8.62 -11.62
CA MET A 617 -3.78 -9.05 -11.16
C MET A 617 -4.84 -8.91 -12.27
N PRO A 618 -4.87 -9.82 -13.27
CA PRO A 618 -5.68 -9.64 -14.50
C PRO A 618 -7.19 -9.58 -14.25
N VAL A 619 -7.69 -10.34 -13.27
CA VAL A 619 -9.12 -10.33 -12.89
C VAL A 619 -9.50 -8.98 -12.30
N ILE A 620 -8.78 -8.54 -11.26
CA ILE A 620 -9.01 -7.25 -10.59
C ILE A 620 -8.83 -6.08 -11.55
N ARG A 621 -7.78 -6.12 -12.39
CA ARG A 621 -7.53 -5.17 -13.46
C ARG A 621 -8.77 -4.98 -14.35
N THR A 622 -9.42 -6.06 -14.74
CA THR A 622 -10.56 -6.01 -15.66
C THR A 622 -11.74 -5.27 -15.03
N VAL A 623 -12.08 -5.63 -13.79
CA VAL A 623 -13.17 -4.99 -13.04
C VAL A 623 -12.88 -3.50 -12.81
N LEU A 624 -11.70 -3.17 -12.29
CA LEU A 624 -11.33 -1.77 -11.99
C LEU A 624 -11.19 -0.91 -13.26
N LYS A 625 -10.68 -1.48 -14.36
CA LYS A 625 -10.62 -0.77 -15.65
C LYS A 625 -12.02 -0.41 -16.15
N ILE A 626 -12.98 -1.34 -16.08
CA ILE A 626 -14.36 -1.08 -16.48
C ILE A 626 -14.96 0.00 -15.56
N ALA A 627 -14.80 -0.14 -14.24
CA ALA A 627 -15.25 0.85 -13.26
C ALA A 627 -14.74 2.25 -13.58
N GLY A 628 -13.43 2.40 -13.82
CA GLY A 628 -12.83 3.69 -14.08
C GLY A 628 -13.24 4.30 -15.41
N SER A 629 -13.34 3.46 -16.46
CA SER A 629 -13.83 3.90 -17.77
C SER A 629 -15.28 4.41 -17.71
N GLY A 630 -16.10 3.83 -16.84
CA GLY A 630 -17.49 4.20 -16.58
C GLY A 630 -17.71 5.12 -15.37
N SER A 631 -16.66 5.71 -14.79
CA SER A 631 -16.74 6.45 -13.52
C SER A 631 -17.80 7.55 -13.49
N LEU A 632 -18.01 8.27 -14.60
CA LEU A 632 -19.07 9.28 -14.72
C LEU A 632 -20.47 8.66 -14.60
N TYR A 633 -20.72 7.52 -15.25
CA TYR A 633 -22.02 6.85 -15.19
C TYR A 633 -22.26 6.23 -13.81
N ILE A 634 -21.23 5.72 -13.14
CA ILE A 634 -21.32 5.27 -11.75
C ILE A 634 -21.70 6.42 -10.83
N LEU A 635 -21.08 7.60 -10.97
CA LEU A 635 -21.44 8.80 -10.20
C LEU A 635 -22.91 9.20 -10.42
N LEU A 636 -23.37 9.21 -11.68
CA LEU A 636 -24.75 9.55 -12.03
C LEU A 636 -25.75 8.52 -11.48
N PHE A 637 -25.44 7.23 -11.61
CA PHE A 637 -26.28 6.14 -11.08
C PHE A 637 -26.40 6.22 -9.56
N HIS A 638 -25.26 6.42 -8.87
CA HIS A 638 -25.21 6.65 -7.43
C HIS A 638 -26.08 7.85 -7.04
N ALA A 639 -25.91 9.00 -7.70
CA ALA A 639 -26.65 10.21 -7.36
C ALA A 639 -28.18 10.07 -7.58
N LEU A 640 -28.62 9.33 -8.60
CA LEU A 640 -30.05 9.13 -8.87
C LEU A 640 -30.70 8.11 -7.93
N LEU A 641 -30.00 7.00 -7.63
CA LEU A 641 -30.62 5.80 -7.08
C LEU A 641 -30.12 5.41 -5.70
N ALA A 642 -29.04 6.01 -5.17
CA ALA A 642 -28.47 5.60 -3.87
C ALA A 642 -29.50 5.60 -2.74
N GLY A 643 -30.33 6.64 -2.63
CA GLY A 643 -31.38 6.70 -1.60
C GLY A 643 -32.40 5.57 -1.72
N ARG A 644 -32.86 5.28 -2.94
CA ARG A 644 -33.85 4.22 -3.22
C ARG A 644 -33.26 2.83 -2.99
N ILE A 645 -32.02 2.61 -3.43
CA ILE A 645 -31.29 1.37 -3.21
C ILE A 645 -31.11 1.15 -1.71
N LYS A 646 -30.68 2.16 -0.95
CA LYS A 646 -30.55 2.06 0.52
C LYS A 646 -31.87 1.68 1.18
N THR A 647 -32.98 2.35 0.82
CA THR A 647 -34.30 2.03 1.38
C THR A 647 -34.72 0.60 1.05
N PHE A 648 -34.57 0.18 -0.21
CA PHE A 648 -34.89 -1.17 -0.67
C PHE A 648 -34.03 -2.24 0.01
N ILE A 649 -32.71 -2.06 0.10
CA ILE A 649 -31.84 -3.05 0.76
C ILE A 649 -32.05 -3.07 2.28
N SER A 650 -32.47 -1.95 2.88
CA SER A 650 -32.78 -1.89 4.32
C SER A 650 -34.01 -2.71 4.73
N SER A 651 -34.85 -3.16 3.78
CA SER A 651 -35.92 -4.12 4.10
C SER A 651 -35.43 -5.57 4.22
N TYR A 652 -34.22 -5.88 3.73
CA TYR A 652 -33.65 -7.22 3.75
C TYR A 652 -32.48 -7.36 4.73
N PHE A 653 -31.72 -6.28 4.97
CA PHE A 653 -30.54 -6.27 5.82
C PHE A 653 -30.54 -5.07 6.76
N SER A 654 -30.02 -5.24 7.98
CA SER A 654 -29.79 -4.13 8.90
C SER A 654 -28.84 -3.09 8.28
N ARG A 655 -29.15 -1.79 8.45
CA ARG A 655 -28.35 -0.68 7.95
C ARG A 655 -26.94 -0.63 8.53
N GLU A 656 -26.75 -1.23 9.69
CA GLU A 656 -25.45 -1.32 10.36
C GLU A 656 -24.62 -2.49 9.84
N SER A 657 -25.21 -3.45 9.12
CA SER A 657 -24.52 -4.66 8.67
C SER A 657 -23.61 -4.39 7.47
N ILE A 658 -22.44 -5.04 7.44
CA ILE A 658 -21.55 -5.02 6.28
C ILE A 658 -22.19 -5.61 5.03
N VAL A 659 -23.14 -6.54 5.18
CA VAL A 659 -23.86 -7.11 4.04
C VAL A 659 -24.70 -6.03 3.36
N PHE A 660 -25.31 -5.14 4.13
CA PHE A 660 -26.01 -3.96 3.60
C PHE A 660 -25.06 -3.07 2.79
N LEU A 661 -23.87 -2.77 3.32
CA LEU A 661 -22.85 -1.99 2.62
C LEU A 661 -22.40 -2.68 1.33
N ALA A 662 -22.03 -3.96 1.39
CA ALA A 662 -21.52 -4.73 0.26
C ALA A 662 -22.54 -4.81 -0.87
N VAL A 663 -23.80 -5.15 -0.56
CA VAL A 663 -24.89 -5.24 -1.55
C VAL A 663 -25.18 -3.86 -2.16
N CYS A 664 -25.27 -2.81 -1.33
CA CYS A 664 -25.46 -1.44 -1.83
C CYS A 664 -24.33 -1.03 -2.79
N LEU A 665 -23.08 -1.32 -2.43
CA LEU A 665 -21.90 -0.98 -3.22
C LEU A 665 -21.87 -1.75 -4.55
N ILE A 666 -22.14 -3.06 -4.52
CA ILE A 666 -22.20 -3.91 -5.72
C ILE A 666 -23.28 -3.43 -6.68
N ILE A 667 -24.50 -3.20 -6.22
CA ILE A 667 -25.63 -2.75 -7.07
C ILE A 667 -25.29 -1.40 -7.73
N GLN A 668 -24.74 -0.46 -6.96
CA GLN A 668 -24.43 0.88 -7.47
C GLN A 668 -23.30 0.88 -8.50
N ILE A 669 -22.24 0.10 -8.27
CA ILE A 669 -21.13 -0.03 -9.21
C ILE A 669 -21.57 -0.80 -10.45
N ALA A 670 -22.22 -1.95 -10.29
CA ALA A 670 -22.68 -2.78 -11.40
C ALA A 670 -23.68 -2.03 -12.29
N GLY A 671 -24.66 -1.33 -11.69
CA GLY A 671 -25.62 -0.52 -12.43
C GLY A 671 -24.95 0.57 -13.28
N GLY A 672 -24.00 1.31 -12.69
CA GLY A 672 -23.22 2.31 -13.43
C GLY A 672 -22.35 1.71 -14.54
N MET A 673 -21.73 0.55 -14.30
CA MET A 673 -20.94 -0.17 -15.31
C MET A 673 -21.81 -0.64 -16.50
N ILE A 674 -22.99 -1.19 -16.22
CA ILE A 674 -23.93 -1.65 -17.25
C ILE A 674 -24.33 -0.48 -18.15
N ILE A 675 -24.71 0.66 -17.56
CA ILE A 675 -25.04 1.88 -18.33
C ILE A 675 -23.84 2.30 -19.19
N SER A 676 -22.63 2.31 -18.64
CA SER A 676 -21.42 2.66 -19.39
C SER A 676 -21.23 1.75 -20.61
N ILE A 677 -21.39 0.43 -20.45
CA ILE A 677 -21.23 -0.55 -21.52
C ILE A 677 -22.28 -0.35 -22.61
N VAL A 678 -23.55 -0.16 -22.23
CA VAL A 678 -24.66 0.08 -23.17
C VAL A 678 -24.42 1.36 -23.97
N VAL A 679 -24.05 2.46 -23.30
CA VAL A 679 -23.78 3.73 -23.99
C VAL A 679 -22.60 3.61 -24.95
N ASP A 680 -21.54 2.90 -24.58
CA ASP A 680 -20.38 2.66 -25.45
C ASP A 680 -20.73 1.78 -26.66
N GLN A 681 -21.62 0.79 -26.49
CA GLN A 681 -22.13 -0.01 -27.60
C GLN A 681 -22.99 0.82 -28.57
N LEU A 682 -23.91 1.64 -28.04
CA LEU A 682 -24.73 2.54 -28.85
C LEU A 682 -23.86 3.49 -29.67
N LYS A 683 -22.86 4.12 -29.03
CA LYS A 683 -21.91 5.01 -29.74
C LYS A 683 -21.21 4.31 -30.90
N LYS A 684 -20.77 3.06 -30.72
CA LYS A 684 -20.14 2.27 -31.79
C LYS A 684 -21.11 1.94 -32.92
N HIS A 685 -22.34 1.55 -32.58
CA HIS A 685 -23.38 1.24 -33.56
C HIS A 685 -23.74 2.45 -34.43
N PHE A 686 -23.89 3.62 -33.81
CA PHE A 686 -24.18 4.86 -34.54
C PHE A 686 -22.96 5.40 -35.31
N ALA A 687 -21.74 5.20 -34.82
CA ALA A 687 -20.52 5.59 -35.53
C ALA A 687 -20.22 4.71 -36.76
N HIS A 688 -20.79 3.50 -36.85
CA HIS A 688 -20.70 2.66 -38.06
C HIS A 688 -21.78 2.95 -39.10
N ARG A 689 -22.80 3.75 -38.75
CA ARG A 689 -23.90 4.15 -39.64
C ARG A 689 -23.77 5.57 -40.20
N ILE A 690 -22.72 6.30 -39.80
CA ILE A 690 -22.29 7.61 -40.31
C ILE A 690 -20.95 7.39 -40.99
#